data_AF-A0A2D5Z6I5-F1
#
_entry.id   AF-A0A2D5Z6I5-F1
#
_cell.length_a   1.000
_cell.length_b   1.000
_cell.length_c   1.000
_cell.angle_alpha   90.00
_cell.angle_beta   90.00
_cell.angle_gamma   90.00
#
_symmetry.space_group_name_H-M   'P 1'
#
loop_
_entity.id
_entity.type
_entity.pdbx_description
1 polymer ?
#
loop_
_entity_poly.entity_id
_entity_poly.type
_entity_poly.pdbx_seq_one_letter_code
_entity_poly.pdbx_strand_id
1 'polypeptide(L)'
;MKNSIVIPAIVILALILPRTTVADPPLERIEQDNSLTNEFETPHTRWARPYAGGTLRTLFISQLATNINVLPLRHSVELMQRFDVEGDAVLVIRKKGDDPHAIAFAGGSGVYGGKTGEKRLQRLLENRYDCYFVGGPIISYLPTAARKHIFDEVSRGAGMVLLHQEEDGEALLAEFEEIDDEADLLHDMKTRRFRRGKGRIALVESFPPQSSWNVYNPSSRQRIFGFDIRRDMLYEAHGRAMLWAANREPGTSLAIEVGKETIARTDLASHKVRLRWNDANGKAPRRITARIRSEGRDAQEPIIIKSIDAARGETAIALPVLTAGDYWIDAIAEGTDGITGWTIATFGVGEPQHIRKITLEREGGEAGEPIRGTVTVAGPATEGRTLRVQAVDRHGRIVSRQVFTPVPDGAAFSLPTDARMPAYLSVEAALIEDGREITRNYSVDTYTIIRRKQNQWNLLMWGRLYASQLLEVADDVLAASGVTSRMETSNVPWWFMTRAGMNYTPYCDSGLYRLLDSGPQEPMVDEDGTLTLANGCWNDEPAVSQRLRKSLGSERDYARHGVLVYSMGDEQAVLGSCLHPSCWKIYQQWLGREYGTIEALNESWGSDYSAFDAIEPKIDETAIPWYPKRSQRVPWHLTWANNEYSSVAMTSGSSAWNESWRNYPRYIDRRSFQYWNFANYCRRFRDAARVIDPHAVAGVEGQDIYLDADIDVIVRHTGWWMPYGGENGDTTNEVIRSIAPRGYLYGHFSGGFSFWQSVLRGGNTLGKWRIDNVFTPGMQLKPGFRRLVDSGRILFDGVGSLLNGNPGSEMLDDGIVMLHSMASVKMAKIGDGPTYGIFRWRDDAGKVRSAEPRPPFHEVNRRNHRAWHRNLRASTLQFRYTTDGQIRRGEFDPASARIMILSQYEVIGPDEEKLIRKFVHDGGMLIADVRPGFYGARGKPRKGGVLDDLFGVRHRASAEAAQAPAEIEGTIGRTRLKLEQRDLFVNPAIEVTDGRALGRAGRTPICIVRETGKGRAVLLNFAMWSFPKLAVHDGPDDAVAFFRGLLATGGVAPTLELADGSGRRHRNIEAMRWRTGPGVEVLALHGPAWGTWPEPNGSHDRMPPPFEGSMDVATPVTVKLPEARYVYEMRSGRGGDRTRSFKTGVRPRVATLVVVSEHELNAPEVRAAEHKAVRGRSLPFQIRIPGARGRQALNVRAKRPAGDEASWFSQSVIAEDGKADVVLPIAFNEQTGAWTLTVMDLFTGKKDSARFEVE
;
A
#
# COMPACT_ATOMS: atom_id res chain seq x y z
N MET A 1 -16.68 -46.82 -13.61
CA MET A 1 -15.46 -46.87 -14.44
C MET A 1 -15.03 -45.42 -14.68
N LYS A 2 -14.36 -44.73 -13.74
CA LYS A 2 -12.92 -44.72 -13.46
C LYS A 2 -12.05 -44.55 -14.73
N ASN A 3 -11.68 -43.30 -15.02
CA ASN A 3 -10.37 -42.94 -15.56
C ASN A 3 -9.99 -41.56 -15.04
N SER A 4 -9.01 -41.58 -14.13
CA SER A 4 -8.45 -40.44 -13.40
C SER A 4 -7.38 -39.77 -14.27
N ILE A 5 -7.49 -38.46 -14.45
CA ILE A 5 -6.40 -37.62 -14.96
C ILE A 5 -5.61 -37.12 -13.74
N VAL A 6 -4.38 -37.61 -13.63
CA VAL A 6 -3.41 -37.29 -12.58
C VAL A 6 -2.82 -35.91 -12.87
N ILE A 7 -3.16 -34.92 -12.05
CA ILE A 7 -2.43 -33.66 -11.93
C ILE A 7 -1.22 -33.96 -11.03
N PRO A 8 0.03 -33.70 -11.45
CA PRO A 8 1.17 -33.90 -10.57
C PRO A 8 1.15 -32.80 -9.50
N ALA A 9 0.85 -33.23 -8.28
CA ALA A 9 1.08 -32.45 -7.07
C ALA A 9 2.58 -32.15 -6.95
N ILE A 10 2.96 -30.88 -7.08
CA ILE A 10 4.27 -30.40 -6.64
C ILE A 10 4.26 -30.47 -5.11
N VAL A 11 4.99 -31.44 -4.60
CA VAL A 11 5.29 -31.61 -3.18
C VAL A 11 5.99 -30.35 -2.69
N ILE A 12 5.28 -29.57 -1.88
CA ILE A 12 5.86 -28.59 -0.97
C ILE A 12 6.75 -29.39 -0.02
N LEU A 13 8.07 -29.30 -0.21
CA LEU A 13 9.02 -29.79 0.77
C LEU A 13 8.97 -28.83 1.97
N ALA A 14 8.00 -29.09 2.85
CA ALA A 14 8.00 -28.58 4.20
C ALA A 14 9.32 -29.05 4.83
N LEU A 15 10.26 -28.12 5.00
CA LEU A 15 11.34 -28.27 5.95
C LEU A 15 10.67 -28.70 7.27
N ILE A 16 10.93 -29.94 7.69
CA ILE A 16 10.73 -30.38 9.06
C ILE A 16 11.73 -29.58 9.89
N LEU A 17 11.39 -28.31 10.14
CA LEU A 17 11.91 -27.57 11.27
C LEU A 17 11.51 -28.39 12.49
N PRO A 18 12.39 -28.59 13.49
CA PRO A 18 11.90 -28.98 14.79
C PRO A 18 10.79 -28.01 15.13
N ARG A 19 9.60 -28.52 15.48
CA ARG A 19 8.44 -27.71 15.89
C ARG A 19 8.89 -26.79 17.01
N THR A 20 9.39 -25.61 16.66
CA THR A 20 9.60 -24.52 17.60
C THR A 20 8.20 -24.23 18.09
N THR A 21 7.94 -24.54 19.36
CA THR A 21 6.72 -24.11 20.05
C THR A 21 6.54 -22.62 19.76
N VAL A 22 5.60 -22.27 18.88
CA VAL A 22 5.24 -20.87 18.65
C VAL A 22 4.74 -20.38 19.99
N ALA A 23 5.41 -19.39 20.57
CA ALA A 23 4.97 -18.82 21.84
C ALA A 23 3.56 -18.24 21.65
N ASP A 24 2.68 -18.45 22.63
CA ASP A 24 1.34 -17.89 22.59
C ASP A 24 1.40 -16.35 22.44
N PRO A 25 0.49 -15.73 21.67
CA PRO A 25 0.43 -14.27 21.57
C PRO A 25 0.27 -13.60 22.95
N PRO A 26 0.81 -12.38 23.14
CA PRO A 26 0.60 -11.64 24.38
C PRO A 26 -0.88 -11.29 24.57
N LEU A 27 -1.31 -11.20 25.83
CA LEU A 27 -2.73 -10.93 26.17
C LEU A 27 -3.25 -9.64 25.51
N GLU A 28 -2.44 -8.57 25.45
CA GLU A 28 -2.81 -7.30 24.82
C GLU A 28 -3.23 -7.49 23.34
N ARG A 29 -2.49 -8.30 22.59
CA ARG A 29 -2.84 -8.61 21.20
C ARG A 29 -4.15 -9.39 21.11
N ILE A 30 -4.37 -10.34 22.02
CA ILE A 30 -5.61 -11.10 22.09
C ILE A 30 -6.79 -10.18 22.43
N GLU A 31 -6.65 -9.26 23.39
CA GLU A 31 -7.70 -8.28 23.69
C GLU A 31 -8.03 -7.39 22.50
N GLN A 32 -7.01 -6.92 21.78
CA GLN A 32 -7.19 -6.13 20.57
C GLN A 32 -7.93 -6.90 19.48
N ASP A 33 -7.51 -8.12 19.17
CA ASP A 33 -8.11 -8.93 18.11
C ASP A 33 -9.55 -9.36 18.49
N ASN A 34 -9.88 -9.42 19.78
CA ASN A 34 -11.23 -9.70 20.31
C ASN A 34 -12.03 -8.44 20.67
N SER A 35 -11.58 -7.25 20.29
CA SER A 35 -12.24 -5.99 20.68
C SER A 35 -13.51 -5.71 19.88
N LEU A 36 -14.52 -5.16 20.56
CA LEU A 36 -15.83 -4.78 20.00
C LEU A 36 -16.04 -3.25 20.08
N THR A 37 -15.11 -2.46 19.55
CA THR A 37 -15.22 -1.00 19.63
C THR A 37 -16.14 -0.44 18.53
N ASN A 38 -16.81 0.67 18.84
CA ASN A 38 -17.76 1.33 17.94
C ASN A 38 -17.13 2.52 17.16
N GLU A 39 -15.85 2.44 16.82
CA GLU A 39 -15.11 3.54 16.19
C GLU A 39 -15.62 3.91 14.79
N PHE A 40 -16.26 2.96 14.09
CA PHE A 40 -16.80 3.16 12.75
C PHE A 40 -18.27 2.72 12.68
N GLU A 41 -19.17 3.71 12.71
CA GLU A 41 -20.62 3.56 12.61
C GLU A 41 -21.04 3.43 11.13
N THR A 42 -21.73 2.35 10.76
CA THR A 42 -22.35 2.24 9.43
C THR A 42 -23.72 2.90 9.41
N PRO A 43 -24.27 3.29 8.25
CA PRO A 43 -25.69 3.63 8.16
C PRO A 43 -26.55 2.46 8.66
N HIS A 44 -27.42 2.74 9.64
CA HIS A 44 -28.26 1.73 10.27
C HIS A 44 -29.49 2.33 10.95
N THR A 45 -30.44 1.45 11.30
CA THR A 45 -31.52 1.76 12.23
C THR A 45 -31.14 1.34 13.64
N ARG A 46 -31.32 2.23 14.61
CA ARG A 46 -31.23 1.87 16.04
C ARG A 46 -32.50 1.14 16.47
N TRP A 47 -32.60 -0.15 16.12
CA TRP A 47 -33.80 -0.98 16.32
C TRP A 47 -34.25 -1.10 17.77
N ALA A 48 -33.30 -1.15 18.70
CA ALA A 48 -33.58 -1.27 20.12
C ALA A 48 -32.46 -0.62 20.94
N ARG A 49 -32.11 0.64 20.64
CA ARG A 49 -31.04 1.36 21.36
C ARG A 49 -31.43 2.82 21.66
N PRO A 50 -31.76 3.18 22.91
CA PRO A 50 -31.84 2.31 24.09
C PRO A 50 -33.04 1.36 24.05
N TYR A 51 -32.92 0.20 24.70
CA TYR A 51 -34.01 -0.78 24.78
C TYR A 51 -34.76 -0.69 26.10
N ALA A 52 -36.10 -0.66 26.07
CA ALA A 52 -36.91 -0.60 27.30
C ALA A 52 -36.77 -1.87 28.17
N GLY A 53 -36.41 -3.01 27.56
CA GLY A 53 -36.12 -4.24 28.29
C GLY A 53 -34.75 -4.26 28.98
N GLY A 54 -33.98 -3.17 28.89
CA GLY A 54 -32.64 -3.03 29.45
C GLY A 54 -31.53 -3.61 28.55
N THR A 55 -30.29 -3.22 28.84
CA THR A 55 -29.10 -3.67 28.11
C THR A 55 -28.84 -5.16 28.34
N LEU A 56 -28.59 -5.90 27.25
CA LEU A 56 -28.19 -7.31 27.29
C LEU A 56 -26.68 -7.45 27.44
N ARG A 57 -26.21 -8.29 28.36
CA ARG A 57 -24.80 -8.70 28.39
C ARG A 57 -24.59 -9.99 27.60
N THR A 58 -23.82 -9.92 26.52
CA THR A 58 -23.67 -11.03 25.55
C THR A 58 -22.22 -11.46 25.38
N LEU A 59 -21.96 -12.78 25.38
CA LEU A 59 -20.68 -13.33 24.95
C LEU A 59 -20.79 -13.80 23.50
N PHE A 60 -20.11 -13.09 22.59
CA PHE A 60 -20.01 -13.45 21.18
C PHE A 60 -18.90 -14.49 20.97
N ILE A 61 -19.25 -15.63 20.39
CA ILE A 61 -18.32 -16.72 20.09
C ILE A 61 -18.26 -16.84 18.57
N SER A 62 -17.21 -16.32 17.96
CA SER A 62 -17.17 -16.14 16.50
C SER A 62 -16.10 -16.99 15.84
N GLN A 63 -16.45 -17.60 14.70
CA GLN A 63 -15.51 -18.37 13.92
C GLN A 63 -14.45 -17.45 13.28
N LEU A 64 -13.18 -17.71 13.58
CA LEU A 64 -12.06 -17.19 12.81
C LEU A 64 -11.67 -18.22 11.75
N ALA A 65 -11.85 -17.87 10.47
CA ALA A 65 -11.44 -18.73 9.37
C ALA A 65 -9.90 -18.85 9.31
N THR A 66 -9.39 -19.97 8.82
CA THR A 66 -7.94 -20.15 8.56
C THR A 66 -7.43 -19.22 7.45
N ASN A 67 -8.33 -18.70 6.63
CA ASN A 67 -8.04 -17.61 5.70
C ASN A 67 -8.12 -16.27 6.45
N ILE A 68 -6.97 -15.59 6.58
CA ILE A 68 -6.74 -14.41 7.41
C ILE A 68 -7.48 -13.12 7.01
N ASN A 69 -8.40 -13.18 6.04
CA ASN A 69 -9.02 -12.03 5.39
C ASN A 69 -10.53 -11.90 5.65
N VAL A 70 -10.98 -12.18 6.88
CA VAL A 70 -12.40 -12.09 7.30
C VAL A 70 -12.57 -11.14 8.49
N LEU A 71 -13.78 -10.59 8.66
CA LEU A 71 -14.13 -9.63 9.73
C LEU A 71 -15.19 -10.23 10.67
N PRO A 72 -14.89 -11.35 11.37
CA PRO A 72 -15.90 -12.15 12.06
C PRO A 72 -16.57 -11.43 13.23
N LEU A 73 -15.89 -10.46 13.86
CA LEU A 73 -16.46 -9.68 14.97
C LEU A 73 -17.20 -8.43 14.51
N ARG A 74 -17.09 -8.05 13.23
CA ARG A 74 -17.85 -6.91 12.73
C ARG A 74 -19.36 -7.16 12.82
N HIS A 75 -19.80 -8.42 12.72
CA HIS A 75 -21.21 -8.79 12.94
C HIS A 75 -21.69 -8.43 14.36
N SER A 76 -20.86 -8.66 15.37
CA SER A 76 -21.16 -8.30 16.76
C SER A 76 -21.22 -6.78 16.95
N VAL A 77 -20.29 -6.04 16.35
CA VAL A 77 -20.30 -4.56 16.39
C VAL A 77 -21.55 -4.00 15.71
N GLU A 78 -21.97 -4.56 14.57
CA GLU A 78 -23.19 -4.14 13.86
C GLU A 78 -24.46 -4.41 14.69
N LEU A 79 -24.48 -5.48 15.50
CA LEU A 79 -25.54 -5.74 16.46
C LEU A 79 -25.55 -4.70 17.59
N MET A 80 -24.38 -4.41 18.18
CA MET A 80 -24.25 -3.40 19.24
C MET A 80 -24.61 -1.99 18.75
N GLN A 81 -24.41 -1.68 17.47
CA GLN A 81 -24.86 -0.42 16.88
C GLN A 81 -26.39 -0.29 16.87
N ARG A 82 -27.09 -1.41 16.68
CA ARG A 82 -28.56 -1.46 16.48
C ARG A 82 -29.36 -1.76 17.75
N PHE A 83 -28.78 -2.53 18.66
CA PHE A 83 -29.43 -3.03 19.87
C PHE A 83 -28.63 -2.61 21.12
N ASP A 84 -29.32 -2.44 22.23
CA ASP A 84 -28.75 -2.15 23.55
C ASP A 84 -28.06 -3.39 24.12
N VAL A 85 -26.82 -3.61 23.69
CA VAL A 85 -26.01 -4.80 23.99
C VAL A 85 -24.63 -4.38 24.43
N GLU A 86 -24.22 -4.89 25.58
CA GLU A 86 -22.83 -4.91 26.02
C GLU A 86 -22.23 -6.28 25.73
N GLY A 87 -21.16 -6.29 24.93
CA GLY A 87 -20.58 -7.50 24.38
C GLY A 87 -19.16 -7.75 24.84
N ASP A 88 -18.87 -8.99 25.20
CA ASP A 88 -17.52 -9.56 25.18
C ASP A 88 -17.41 -10.52 23.98
N ALA A 89 -16.21 -10.74 23.44
CA ALA A 89 -16.02 -11.66 22.32
C ALA A 89 -14.90 -12.67 22.55
N VAL A 90 -15.04 -13.85 21.95
CA VAL A 90 -13.99 -14.86 21.81
C VAL A 90 -13.96 -15.39 20.38
N LEU A 91 -12.76 -15.41 19.80
CA LEU A 91 -12.49 -16.00 18.49
C LEU A 91 -12.13 -17.48 18.61
N VAL A 92 -12.73 -18.29 17.75
CA VAL A 92 -12.54 -19.76 17.72
C VAL A 92 -12.19 -20.21 16.31
N ILE A 93 -11.12 -21.00 16.16
CA ILE A 93 -10.67 -21.58 14.91
C ILE A 93 -11.07 -23.07 14.88
N ARG A 94 -11.66 -23.53 13.77
CA ARG A 94 -11.87 -24.98 13.56
C ARG A 94 -10.51 -25.67 13.47
N LYS A 95 -10.31 -26.69 14.29
CA LYS A 95 -9.05 -27.45 14.32
C LYS A 95 -8.86 -28.17 12.98
N LYS A 96 -7.78 -27.88 12.25
CA LYS A 96 -7.29 -28.72 11.15
C LYS A 96 -5.79 -28.96 11.30
N GLY A 97 -5.41 -30.24 11.38
CA GLY A 97 -4.02 -30.67 11.37
C GLY A 97 -3.29 -30.27 10.08
N ASP A 98 -1.98 -30.10 10.21
CA ASP A 98 -0.98 -29.88 9.16
C ASP A 98 -1.09 -28.62 8.26
N ASP A 99 -2.04 -27.71 8.48
CA ASP A 99 -2.00 -26.38 7.85
C ASP A 99 -1.03 -25.44 8.63
N PRO A 100 0.12 -25.05 8.05
CA PRO A 100 1.10 -24.21 8.73
C PRO A 100 0.56 -22.83 9.16
N HIS A 101 -0.54 -22.34 8.57
CA HIS A 101 -1.18 -21.09 8.98
C HIS A 101 -2.16 -21.26 10.15
N ALA A 102 -2.80 -22.43 10.29
CA ALA A 102 -3.71 -22.73 11.40
C ALA A 102 -2.94 -23.06 12.71
N ILE A 103 -1.76 -23.68 12.59
CA ILE A 103 -0.93 -24.11 13.72
C ILE A 103 -0.34 -22.93 14.51
N ALA A 104 -0.12 -21.77 13.87
CA ALA A 104 0.45 -20.60 14.53
C ALA A 104 -0.49 -19.93 15.56
N PHE A 105 -1.79 -20.23 15.51
CA PHE A 105 -2.82 -19.53 16.29
C PHE A 105 -3.73 -20.44 17.12
N ALA A 106 -3.67 -21.77 16.89
CA ALA A 106 -4.38 -22.77 17.68
C ALA A 106 -3.43 -23.40 18.72
N GLY A 107 -3.76 -23.24 20.00
CA GLY A 107 -3.16 -24.05 21.06
C GLY A 107 -3.72 -25.47 21.06
N GLY A 108 -3.67 -26.15 22.20
CA GLY A 108 -4.29 -27.47 22.37
C GLY A 108 -5.81 -27.48 22.11
N SER A 109 -6.50 -26.34 22.26
CA SER A 109 -7.92 -26.12 21.94
C SER A 109 -8.14 -25.19 20.72
N GLY A 110 -9.40 -25.05 20.28
CA GLY A 110 -9.77 -24.16 19.16
C GLY A 110 -9.79 -22.66 19.49
N VAL A 111 -9.51 -22.23 20.72
CA VAL A 111 -9.55 -20.81 21.10
C VAL A 111 -8.35 -20.06 20.53
N TYR A 112 -8.59 -18.90 19.92
CA TYR A 112 -7.53 -18.05 19.36
C TYR A 112 -6.54 -17.60 20.44
N GLY A 113 -5.25 -17.76 20.17
CA GLY A 113 -4.17 -17.32 21.07
C GLY A 113 -3.74 -18.38 22.08
N GLY A 114 -4.09 -19.65 21.84
CA GLY A 114 -3.61 -20.80 22.61
C GLY A 114 -3.97 -20.72 24.09
N LYS A 115 -3.02 -21.02 24.99
CA LYS A 115 -3.31 -21.05 26.44
C LYS A 115 -3.64 -19.66 26.99
N THR A 116 -3.04 -18.61 26.44
CA THR A 116 -3.39 -17.23 26.81
C THR A 116 -4.84 -16.92 26.45
N GLY A 117 -5.28 -17.34 25.26
CA GLY A 117 -6.68 -17.24 24.83
C GLY A 117 -7.64 -18.05 25.71
N GLU A 118 -7.27 -19.29 26.06
CA GLU A 118 -8.05 -20.13 26.97
C GLU A 118 -8.21 -19.51 28.37
N LYS A 119 -7.13 -18.97 28.94
CA LYS A 119 -7.17 -18.25 30.23
C LYS A 119 -8.06 -17.01 30.15
N ARG A 120 -7.99 -16.27 29.05
CA ARG A 120 -8.88 -15.14 28.81
C ARG A 120 -10.34 -15.59 28.77
N LEU A 121 -10.66 -16.67 28.05
CA LEU A 121 -12.01 -17.23 28.02
C LEU A 121 -12.47 -17.66 29.42
N GLN A 122 -11.63 -18.34 30.19
CA GLN A 122 -11.95 -18.73 31.58
C GLN A 122 -12.33 -17.50 32.42
N ARG A 123 -11.52 -16.42 32.37
CA ARG A 123 -11.82 -15.16 33.07
C ARG A 123 -13.13 -14.53 32.57
N LEU A 124 -13.40 -14.54 31.27
CA LEU A 124 -14.65 -14.03 30.73
C LEU A 124 -15.86 -14.80 31.27
N LEU A 125 -15.75 -16.12 31.43
CA LEU A 125 -16.78 -17.00 31.97
C LEU A 125 -16.98 -16.88 33.50
N GLU A 126 -16.16 -16.10 34.21
CA GLU A 126 -16.45 -15.71 35.60
C GLU A 126 -17.62 -14.70 35.66
N ASN A 127 -17.90 -14.03 34.55
CA ASN A 127 -19.05 -13.15 34.42
C ASN A 127 -20.31 -13.91 34.04
N ARG A 128 -21.46 -13.37 34.44
CA ARG A 128 -22.77 -13.82 33.95
C ARG A 128 -23.13 -13.06 32.67
N TYR A 129 -23.62 -13.80 31.67
CA TYR A 129 -24.15 -13.27 30.42
C TYR A 129 -25.64 -13.62 30.31
N ASP A 130 -26.42 -12.69 29.76
CA ASP A 130 -27.83 -12.93 29.42
C ASP A 130 -27.96 -13.80 28.16
N CYS A 131 -26.95 -13.75 27.26
CA CYS A 131 -26.96 -14.53 26.02
C CYS A 131 -25.55 -14.96 25.58
N TYR A 132 -25.46 -16.15 24.99
CA TYR A 132 -24.30 -16.65 24.25
C TYR A 132 -24.62 -16.70 22.76
N PHE A 133 -23.87 -15.97 21.94
CA PHE A 133 -24.16 -15.81 20.52
C PHE A 133 -23.06 -16.43 19.65
N VAL A 134 -23.36 -17.51 18.93
CA VAL A 134 -22.38 -18.35 18.24
C VAL A 134 -22.41 -18.11 16.72
N GLY A 135 -21.39 -17.43 16.22
CA GLY A 135 -21.21 -17.03 14.83
C GLY A 135 -20.39 -18.02 13.99
N GLY A 136 -20.90 -19.25 13.84
CA GLY A 136 -20.31 -20.32 13.05
C GLY A 136 -20.42 -21.67 13.75
N PRO A 137 -20.21 -22.81 13.06
CA PRO A 137 -20.24 -24.11 13.69
C PRO A 137 -18.88 -24.40 14.35
N ILE A 138 -18.70 -23.83 15.54
CA ILE A 138 -17.44 -23.82 16.28
C ILE A 138 -17.61 -24.13 17.77
N ILE A 139 -18.82 -24.35 18.28
CA ILE A 139 -19.04 -24.54 19.72
C ILE A 139 -18.41 -25.85 20.22
N SER A 140 -18.36 -26.86 19.35
CA SER A 140 -17.73 -28.16 19.59
C SER A 140 -16.21 -28.08 19.75
N TYR A 141 -15.60 -26.99 19.27
CA TYR A 141 -14.14 -26.75 19.30
C TYR A 141 -13.66 -26.00 20.54
N LEU A 142 -14.56 -25.52 21.39
CA LEU A 142 -14.22 -24.93 22.68
C LEU A 142 -13.67 -25.99 23.65
N PRO A 143 -12.81 -25.60 24.63
CA PRO A 143 -12.41 -26.48 25.72
C PRO A 143 -13.63 -27.08 26.42
N THR A 144 -13.59 -28.38 26.71
CA THR A 144 -14.72 -29.12 27.32
C THR A 144 -15.25 -28.43 28.58
N ALA A 145 -14.36 -27.91 29.44
CA ALA A 145 -14.74 -27.19 30.65
C ALA A 145 -15.49 -25.88 30.36
N ALA A 146 -15.04 -25.10 29.37
CA ALA A 146 -15.70 -23.87 28.95
C ALA A 146 -17.07 -24.16 28.33
N ARG A 147 -17.16 -25.16 27.45
CA ARG A 147 -18.42 -25.60 26.84
C ARG A 147 -19.43 -26.05 27.90
N LYS A 148 -18.99 -26.88 28.85
CA LYS A 148 -19.82 -27.32 29.97
C LYS A 148 -20.33 -26.14 30.79
N HIS A 149 -19.46 -25.17 31.12
CA HIS A 149 -19.85 -23.99 31.87
C HIS A 149 -20.92 -23.16 31.15
N ILE A 150 -20.75 -22.90 29.85
CA ILE A 150 -21.75 -22.20 29.03
C ILE A 150 -23.10 -22.93 29.10
N PHE A 151 -23.11 -24.25 28.93
CA PHE A 151 -24.33 -25.04 29.00
C PHE A 151 -24.98 -25.08 30.40
N ASP A 152 -24.18 -25.03 31.47
CA ASP A 152 -24.66 -24.92 32.83
C ASP A 152 -25.34 -23.55 33.06
N GLU A 153 -24.79 -22.46 32.52
CA GLU A 153 -25.41 -21.12 32.59
C GLU A 153 -26.68 -21.01 31.72
N VAL A 154 -26.70 -21.63 30.53
CA VAL A 154 -27.94 -21.76 29.74
C VAL A 154 -28.99 -22.54 30.55
N SER A 155 -28.60 -23.63 31.22
CA SER A 155 -29.51 -24.39 32.09
C SER A 155 -30.09 -23.55 33.24
N ARG A 156 -29.37 -22.53 33.70
CA ARG A 156 -29.80 -21.59 34.75
C ARG A 156 -30.70 -20.46 34.24
N GLY A 157 -30.74 -20.20 32.94
CA GLY A 157 -31.62 -19.22 32.31
C GLY A 157 -30.98 -18.31 31.26
N ALA A 158 -29.68 -18.42 30.99
CA ALA A 158 -29.06 -17.66 29.90
C ALA A 158 -29.58 -18.15 28.52
N GLY A 159 -29.70 -17.23 27.57
CA GLY A 159 -30.06 -17.56 26.20
C GLY A 159 -28.89 -18.07 25.38
N MET A 160 -29.15 -18.80 24.29
CA MET A 160 -28.15 -19.13 23.28
C MET A 160 -28.67 -18.99 21.85
N VAL A 161 -27.88 -18.40 20.96
CA VAL A 161 -28.19 -18.29 19.53
C VAL A 161 -27.10 -19.01 18.72
N LEU A 162 -27.51 -19.91 17.84
CA LEU A 162 -26.66 -20.61 16.89
C LEU A 162 -27.02 -20.16 15.47
N LEU A 163 -26.09 -19.49 14.77
CA LEU A 163 -26.36 -18.98 13.42
C LEU A 163 -26.12 -20.00 12.29
N HIS A 164 -25.56 -21.15 12.63
CA HIS A 164 -25.19 -22.19 11.67
C HIS A 164 -25.40 -23.58 12.29
N GLN A 165 -25.70 -24.55 11.45
CA GLN A 165 -25.73 -25.96 11.86
C GLN A 165 -24.30 -26.48 12.08
N GLU A 166 -24.07 -27.13 13.21
CA GLU A 166 -22.78 -27.75 13.60
C GLU A 166 -22.48 -29.02 12.78
N GLU A 167 -21.19 -29.32 12.55
CA GLU A 167 -20.76 -30.52 11.78
C GLU A 167 -21.23 -31.83 12.44
N ASP A 168 -21.20 -31.89 13.78
CA ASP A 168 -21.80 -32.96 14.60
C ASP A 168 -23.15 -32.51 15.18
N GLY A 169 -23.88 -31.65 14.47
CA GLY A 169 -24.98 -30.87 15.03
C GLY A 169 -26.07 -31.68 15.70
N GLU A 170 -26.45 -32.83 15.17
CA GLU A 170 -27.48 -33.66 15.79
C GLU A 170 -27.05 -34.23 17.15
N ALA A 171 -25.76 -34.54 17.35
CA ALA A 171 -25.27 -35.01 18.64
C ALA A 171 -25.23 -33.90 19.70
N LEU A 172 -24.91 -32.67 19.28
CA LEU A 172 -24.99 -31.49 20.15
C LEU A 172 -26.45 -31.15 20.49
N LEU A 173 -27.32 -31.10 19.47
CA LEU A 173 -28.72 -30.74 19.63
C LEU A 173 -29.49 -31.77 20.46
N ALA A 174 -29.06 -33.04 20.47
CA ALA A 174 -29.59 -34.07 21.36
C ALA A 174 -29.36 -33.78 22.86
N GLU A 175 -28.47 -32.85 23.22
CA GLU A 175 -28.35 -32.36 24.60
C GLU A 175 -29.44 -31.32 24.96
N PHE A 176 -30.27 -30.91 24.02
CA PHE A 176 -31.34 -29.93 24.19
C PHE A 176 -32.72 -30.56 23.91
N GLU A 177 -33.76 -30.04 24.57
CA GLU A 177 -35.14 -30.41 24.32
C GLU A 177 -35.70 -29.51 23.21
N GLU A 178 -36.06 -30.08 22.05
CA GLU A 178 -36.71 -29.30 20.98
C GLU A 178 -38.11 -28.86 21.45
N ILE A 179 -38.44 -27.59 21.24
CA ILE A 179 -39.69 -26.97 21.67
C ILE A 179 -40.45 -26.36 20.50
N ASP A 180 -41.75 -26.62 20.45
CA ASP A 180 -42.68 -25.85 19.62
C ASP A 180 -43.20 -24.67 20.47
N ASP A 181 -42.54 -23.54 20.34
CA ASP A 181 -42.99 -22.26 20.89
C ASP A 181 -43.63 -21.47 19.73
N GLU A 182 -44.89 -21.04 19.83
CA GLU A 182 -45.56 -20.24 18.79
C GLU A 182 -45.11 -18.76 18.77
N ALA A 183 -44.08 -18.40 19.53
CA ALA A 183 -43.59 -17.02 19.62
C ALA A 183 -43.50 -16.29 18.27
N ASP A 184 -44.27 -15.19 18.17
CA ASP A 184 -44.43 -14.33 16.99
C ASP A 184 -43.13 -13.58 16.62
N LEU A 185 -42.19 -13.38 17.56
CA LEU A 185 -40.99 -12.57 17.30
C LEU A 185 -40.06 -13.18 16.23
N LEU A 186 -40.12 -14.49 15.96
CA LEU A 186 -39.26 -15.17 15.00
C LEU A 186 -40.02 -15.74 13.79
N HIS A 187 -41.28 -15.35 13.55
CA HIS A 187 -42.19 -16.01 12.60
C HIS A 187 -41.73 -16.01 11.13
N ASP A 188 -40.95 -15.01 10.72
CA ASP A 188 -40.44 -14.84 9.34
C ASP A 188 -39.05 -15.46 9.14
N MET A 189 -38.48 -16.07 10.18
CA MET A 189 -37.21 -16.80 10.15
C MET A 189 -37.45 -18.30 10.18
N LYS A 190 -36.62 -19.06 9.45
CA LYS A 190 -36.58 -20.50 9.62
C LYS A 190 -35.68 -20.83 10.80
N THR A 191 -36.30 -21.23 11.92
CA THR A 191 -35.59 -21.53 13.16
C THR A 191 -35.99 -22.88 13.74
N ARG A 192 -35.03 -23.64 14.27
CA ARG A 192 -35.30 -24.71 15.24
C ARG A 192 -35.10 -24.16 16.65
N ARG A 193 -35.99 -24.50 17.56
CA ARG A 193 -36.09 -23.90 18.89
C ARG A 193 -35.89 -24.99 19.93
N PHE A 194 -35.05 -24.72 20.92
CA PHE A 194 -34.76 -25.70 21.97
C PHE A 194 -34.76 -25.06 23.35
N ARG A 195 -34.84 -25.92 24.37
CA ARG A 195 -34.71 -25.58 25.78
C ARG A 195 -33.63 -26.45 26.41
N ARG A 196 -32.90 -25.86 27.35
CA ARG A 196 -32.05 -26.60 28.30
C ARG A 196 -32.25 -25.96 29.67
N GLY A 197 -32.83 -26.70 30.61
CA GLY A 197 -33.23 -26.13 31.90
C GLY A 197 -34.16 -24.92 31.71
N LYS A 198 -33.76 -23.76 32.22
CA LYS A 198 -34.52 -22.49 32.07
C LYS A 198 -34.14 -21.67 30.83
N GLY A 199 -33.06 -22.00 30.14
CA GLY A 199 -32.57 -21.22 28.99
C GLY A 199 -33.23 -21.61 27.68
N ARG A 200 -33.37 -20.63 26.78
CA ARG A 200 -33.87 -20.83 25.41
C ARG A 200 -32.72 -20.78 24.40
N ILE A 201 -32.80 -21.66 23.42
CA ILE A 201 -31.81 -21.81 22.35
C ILE A 201 -32.50 -21.64 21.00
N ALA A 202 -32.00 -20.74 20.16
CA ALA A 202 -32.46 -20.56 18.78
C ALA A 202 -31.36 -21.00 17.79
N LEU A 203 -31.64 -22.01 16.97
CA LEU A 203 -30.86 -22.34 15.79
C LEU A 203 -31.50 -21.68 14.57
N VAL A 204 -30.82 -20.71 13.98
CA VAL A 204 -31.28 -20.02 12.77
C VAL A 204 -30.78 -20.76 11.54
N GLU A 205 -31.69 -21.34 10.75
CA GLU A 205 -31.35 -22.07 9.53
C GLU A 205 -31.33 -21.16 8.30
N SER A 206 -32.22 -20.18 8.25
CA SER A 206 -32.24 -19.15 7.21
C SER A 206 -32.96 -17.90 7.67
N PHE A 207 -32.47 -16.75 7.21
CA PHE A 207 -33.06 -15.45 7.47
C PHE A 207 -34.16 -15.10 6.45
N PRO A 208 -34.98 -14.07 6.71
CA PRO A 208 -36.03 -13.67 5.79
C PRO A 208 -35.47 -13.25 4.43
N PRO A 209 -36.15 -13.49 3.29
CA PRO A 209 -35.64 -13.16 1.95
C PRO A 209 -35.18 -11.70 1.79
N GLN A 210 -35.85 -10.76 2.45
CA GLN A 210 -35.53 -9.34 2.49
C GLN A 210 -34.17 -9.01 3.14
N SER A 211 -33.62 -9.95 3.90
CA SER A 211 -32.30 -9.86 4.53
C SER A 211 -31.20 -10.61 3.76
N SER A 212 -31.51 -11.19 2.60
CA SER A 212 -30.53 -11.87 1.75
C SER A 212 -29.84 -10.90 0.79
N TRP A 213 -28.50 -11.02 0.62
CA TRP A 213 -27.76 -10.37 -0.45
C TRP A 213 -26.63 -11.24 -0.98
N ASN A 214 -26.41 -11.18 -2.29
CA ASN A 214 -25.34 -11.90 -2.98
C ASN A 214 -24.26 -10.91 -3.43
N VAL A 215 -23.14 -10.92 -2.73
CA VAL A 215 -21.97 -10.05 -3.01
C VAL A 215 -21.39 -10.28 -4.41
N TYR A 216 -21.56 -11.47 -4.99
CA TYR A 216 -21.08 -11.82 -6.33
C TYR A 216 -22.10 -11.54 -7.44
N ASN A 217 -23.38 -11.35 -7.08
CA ASN A 217 -24.43 -11.02 -8.03
C ASN A 217 -25.36 -9.91 -7.48
N PRO A 218 -24.81 -8.70 -7.21
CA PRO A 218 -25.59 -7.56 -6.77
C PRO A 218 -26.56 -7.08 -7.86
N SER A 219 -27.70 -6.51 -7.45
CA SER A 219 -28.52 -5.71 -8.35
C SER A 219 -27.78 -4.44 -8.80
N SER A 220 -28.22 -3.82 -9.90
CA SER A 220 -27.64 -2.57 -10.39
C SER A 220 -27.67 -1.45 -9.33
N ARG A 221 -28.72 -1.39 -8.52
CA ARG A 221 -28.87 -0.44 -7.40
C ARG A 221 -27.85 -0.69 -6.29
N GLN A 222 -27.62 -1.96 -5.96
CA GLN A 222 -26.61 -2.35 -4.97
C GLN A 222 -25.19 -2.02 -5.43
N ARG A 223 -24.90 -2.16 -6.74
CA ARG A 223 -23.60 -1.78 -7.31
C ARG A 223 -23.29 -0.29 -7.13
N ILE A 224 -24.30 0.58 -7.07
CA ILE A 224 -24.11 2.04 -6.96
C ILE A 224 -24.28 2.54 -5.51
N PHE A 225 -25.38 2.19 -4.83
CA PHE A 225 -25.70 2.71 -3.50
C PHE A 225 -25.22 1.82 -2.35
N GLY A 226 -24.98 0.53 -2.60
CA GLY A 226 -24.54 -0.45 -1.61
C GLY A 226 -25.67 -1.31 -1.05
N PHE A 227 -25.44 -1.97 0.09
CA PHE A 227 -26.36 -2.95 0.68
C PHE A 227 -27.01 -2.49 2.01
N ASP A 228 -27.07 -1.19 2.27
CA ASP A 228 -27.44 -0.63 3.59
C ASP A 228 -28.73 -1.21 4.17
N ILE A 229 -29.84 -1.21 3.42
CA ILE A 229 -31.14 -1.70 3.94
C ILE A 229 -31.10 -3.20 4.22
N ARG A 230 -30.61 -4.01 3.29
CA ARG A 230 -30.57 -5.47 3.48
C ARG A 230 -29.66 -5.86 4.63
N ARG A 231 -28.51 -5.20 4.74
CA ARG A 231 -27.59 -5.32 5.88
C ARG A 231 -28.30 -4.98 7.19
N ASP A 232 -29.05 -3.88 7.21
CA ASP A 232 -29.85 -3.47 8.37
C ASP A 232 -30.92 -4.52 8.75
N MET A 233 -31.61 -5.12 7.76
CA MET A 233 -32.60 -6.19 7.98
C MET A 233 -31.99 -7.49 8.49
N LEU A 234 -30.78 -7.84 8.05
CA LEU A 234 -30.11 -9.02 8.56
C LEU A 234 -29.76 -8.86 10.04
N TYR A 235 -29.15 -7.73 10.42
CA TYR A 235 -28.79 -7.53 11.82
C TYR A 235 -29.99 -7.30 12.72
N GLU A 236 -31.09 -6.76 12.19
CA GLU A 236 -32.38 -6.75 12.86
C GLU A 236 -32.83 -8.18 13.23
N ALA A 237 -32.83 -9.11 12.26
CA ALA A 237 -33.25 -10.49 12.47
C ALA A 237 -32.35 -11.22 13.49
N HIS A 238 -31.04 -10.99 13.44
CA HIS A 238 -30.11 -11.50 14.45
C HIS A 238 -30.41 -10.96 15.86
N GLY A 239 -30.75 -9.67 15.97
CA GLY A 239 -31.13 -9.07 17.25
C GLY A 239 -32.43 -9.63 17.82
N ARG A 240 -33.44 -9.91 16.98
CA ARG A 240 -34.67 -10.61 17.40
C ARG A 240 -34.40 -12.00 17.95
N ALA A 241 -33.56 -12.79 17.27
CA ALA A 241 -33.15 -14.11 17.74
C ALA A 241 -32.46 -14.05 19.12
N MET A 242 -31.63 -13.03 19.34
CA MET A 242 -30.94 -12.80 20.62
C MET A 242 -31.89 -12.39 21.74
N LEU A 243 -32.82 -11.48 21.49
CA LEU A 243 -33.83 -11.05 22.47
C LEU A 243 -34.77 -12.19 22.85
N TRP A 244 -35.19 -13.00 21.86
CA TRP A 244 -35.95 -14.22 22.12
C TRP A 244 -35.13 -15.22 22.96
N ALA A 245 -33.91 -15.55 22.57
CA ALA A 245 -33.10 -16.49 23.34
C ALA A 245 -32.91 -16.02 24.81
N ALA A 246 -32.73 -14.72 25.04
CA ALA A 246 -32.52 -14.13 26.36
C ALA A 246 -33.80 -13.89 27.20
N ASN A 247 -35.00 -14.21 26.67
CA ASN A 247 -36.27 -13.91 27.36
C ASN A 247 -36.48 -12.43 27.66
N ARG A 248 -36.20 -11.61 26.64
CA ARG A 248 -36.28 -10.15 26.64
C ARG A 248 -37.06 -9.64 25.42
N GLU A 249 -38.09 -10.35 24.97
CA GLU A 249 -38.93 -9.90 23.85
C GLU A 249 -39.57 -8.53 24.10
N PRO A 250 -39.86 -7.76 23.03
CA PRO A 250 -40.49 -6.46 23.18
C PRO A 250 -41.86 -6.54 23.86
N GLY A 251 -42.13 -5.61 24.79
CA GLY A 251 -43.40 -5.57 25.53
C GLY A 251 -44.59 -5.04 24.71
N THR A 252 -44.32 -4.37 23.59
CA THR A 252 -45.33 -3.88 22.64
C THR A 252 -45.25 -4.69 21.35
N SER A 253 -46.35 -5.36 20.98
CA SER A 253 -46.49 -5.98 19.66
C SER A 253 -47.03 -4.95 18.67
N LEU A 254 -46.45 -4.90 17.46
CA LEU A 254 -46.90 -4.03 16.37
C LEU A 254 -47.14 -4.84 15.09
N ALA A 255 -48.16 -4.46 14.33
CA ALA A 255 -48.47 -5.03 13.02
C ALA A 255 -48.76 -3.93 11.99
N ILE A 256 -48.13 -4.03 10.82
CA ILE A 256 -48.43 -3.17 9.66
C ILE A 256 -49.26 -3.95 8.65
N GLU A 257 -50.48 -3.49 8.40
CA GLU A 257 -51.34 -4.01 7.33
C GLU A 257 -51.32 -3.05 6.14
N VAL A 258 -50.58 -3.43 5.09
CA VAL A 258 -50.56 -2.66 3.84
C VAL A 258 -51.79 -2.96 2.98
N GLY A 259 -52.45 -4.11 3.14
CA GLY A 259 -53.71 -4.49 2.49
C GLY A 259 -53.60 -4.92 1.01
N LYS A 260 -52.59 -4.45 0.27
CA LYS A 260 -52.25 -4.93 -1.08
C LYS A 260 -50.73 -5.09 -1.19
N GLU A 261 -50.26 -6.16 -1.84
CA GLU A 261 -48.82 -6.35 -2.12
C GLU A 261 -48.28 -5.28 -3.07
N THR A 262 -49.06 -4.90 -4.10
CA THR A 262 -48.74 -3.81 -5.01
C THR A 262 -49.89 -2.81 -5.06
N ILE A 263 -49.59 -1.53 -4.83
CA ILE A 263 -50.54 -0.43 -4.84
C ILE A 263 -50.33 0.38 -6.12
N ALA A 264 -51.40 0.67 -6.88
CA ALA A 264 -51.30 1.56 -8.02
C ALA A 264 -50.91 2.96 -7.55
N ARG A 265 -49.96 3.62 -8.22
CA ARG A 265 -49.45 4.93 -7.79
C ARG A 265 -50.56 5.98 -7.61
N THR A 266 -51.56 5.97 -8.48
CA THR A 266 -52.74 6.85 -8.41
C THR A 266 -53.58 6.66 -7.14
N ASP A 267 -53.53 5.46 -6.55
CA ASP A 267 -54.33 5.11 -5.38
C ASP A 267 -53.63 5.46 -4.07
N LEU A 268 -52.32 5.77 -4.08
CA LEU A 268 -51.50 5.98 -2.88
C LEU A 268 -52.08 7.02 -1.92
N ALA A 269 -52.57 8.15 -2.43
CA ALA A 269 -53.11 9.23 -1.59
C ALA A 269 -54.39 8.81 -0.85
N SER A 270 -55.20 7.94 -1.47
CA SER A 270 -56.40 7.36 -0.86
C SER A 270 -56.11 6.10 -0.04
N HIS A 271 -54.98 5.43 -0.30
CA HIS A 271 -54.61 4.18 0.36
C HIS A 271 -54.14 4.44 1.79
N LYS A 272 -54.73 3.73 2.75
CA LYS A 272 -54.40 3.84 4.17
C LYS A 272 -53.73 2.56 4.64
N VAL A 273 -52.50 2.68 5.10
CA VAL A 273 -51.79 1.57 5.77
C VAL A 273 -52.22 1.56 7.23
N ARG A 274 -52.77 0.45 7.71
CA ARG A 274 -53.16 0.33 9.12
C ARG A 274 -51.97 -0.11 9.94
N LEU A 275 -51.73 0.59 11.04
CA LEU A 275 -50.74 0.22 12.05
C LEU A 275 -51.48 -0.07 13.35
N ARG A 276 -51.35 -1.31 13.84
CA ARG A 276 -51.94 -1.74 15.10
C ARG A 276 -50.87 -2.01 16.13
N TRP A 277 -51.19 -1.78 17.40
CA TRP A 277 -50.32 -2.18 18.50
C TRP A 277 -51.12 -2.68 19.68
N ASN A 278 -50.57 -3.69 20.34
CA ASN A 278 -51.08 -4.19 21.61
C ASN A 278 -49.96 -4.10 22.64
N ASP A 279 -50.33 -3.64 23.83
CA ASP A 279 -49.42 -3.49 24.95
C ASP A 279 -49.76 -4.54 26.00
N ALA A 280 -48.90 -5.55 26.11
CA ALA A 280 -49.08 -6.64 27.05
C ALA A 280 -48.87 -6.22 28.52
N ASN A 281 -48.24 -5.05 28.76
CA ASN A 281 -47.76 -4.63 30.08
C ASN A 281 -48.45 -3.38 30.64
N GLY A 282 -49.44 -2.79 29.94
CA GLY A 282 -50.24 -1.66 30.41
C GLY A 282 -49.51 -0.30 30.46
N LYS A 283 -48.34 -0.18 29.82
CA LYS A 283 -47.62 1.08 29.55
C LYS A 283 -47.64 1.40 28.04
N ALA A 284 -48.65 2.15 27.59
CA ALA A 284 -48.76 2.57 26.20
C ALA A 284 -47.47 3.27 25.70
N PRO A 285 -47.04 3.04 24.45
CA PRO A 285 -45.85 3.70 23.91
C PRO A 285 -46.04 5.22 23.91
N ARG A 286 -45.03 6.01 24.27
CA ARG A 286 -45.10 7.48 24.22
C ARG A 286 -45.12 8.00 22.79
N ARG A 287 -44.42 7.33 21.88
CA ARG A 287 -44.27 7.72 20.48
C ARG A 287 -44.15 6.50 19.60
N ILE A 288 -44.83 6.51 18.45
CA ILE A 288 -44.56 5.58 17.37
C ILE A 288 -44.06 6.37 16.15
N THR A 289 -42.94 5.94 15.58
CA THR A 289 -42.33 6.54 14.39
C THR A 289 -42.40 5.54 13.25
N ALA A 290 -43.03 5.92 12.13
CA ALA A 290 -43.03 5.12 10.91
C ALA A 290 -42.06 5.71 9.87
N ARG A 291 -41.33 4.85 9.15
CA ARG A 291 -40.35 5.22 8.12
C ARG A 291 -40.56 4.40 6.86
N ILE A 292 -40.52 5.06 5.71
CA ILE A 292 -40.54 4.41 4.39
C ILE A 292 -39.13 4.46 3.80
N ARG A 293 -38.65 3.33 3.26
CA ARG A 293 -37.30 3.13 2.69
C ARG A 293 -37.39 2.46 1.32
N SER A 294 -36.39 2.67 0.47
CA SER A 294 -36.24 2.03 -0.85
C SER A 294 -34.76 1.73 -1.14
N GLU A 295 -34.41 0.89 -2.11
CA GLU A 295 -32.99 0.68 -2.51
C GLU A 295 -32.51 1.67 -3.60
N GLY A 296 -33.31 2.67 -3.96
CA GLY A 296 -32.98 3.65 -4.98
C GLY A 296 -32.23 4.87 -4.44
N ARG A 297 -32.12 5.93 -5.24
CA ARG A 297 -31.57 7.23 -4.83
C ARG A 297 -32.31 7.85 -3.61
N ASP A 298 -33.54 7.44 -3.37
CA ASP A 298 -34.36 7.87 -2.22
C ASP A 298 -34.12 7.01 -0.97
N ALA A 299 -33.24 6.01 -1.03
CA ALA A 299 -32.85 5.15 0.09
C ALA A 299 -32.28 5.90 1.30
N GLN A 300 -31.83 7.14 1.09
CA GLN A 300 -31.01 7.86 2.06
C GLN A 300 -31.80 8.80 2.96
N GLU A 301 -33.08 9.06 2.69
CA GLU A 301 -33.89 9.92 3.55
C GLU A 301 -35.14 9.20 4.06
N PRO A 302 -35.27 8.96 5.38
CA PRO A 302 -36.48 8.38 5.94
C PRO A 302 -37.62 9.39 5.83
N ILE A 303 -38.75 8.98 5.26
CA ILE A 303 -40.00 9.72 5.43
C ILE A 303 -40.49 9.43 6.85
N ILE A 304 -40.22 10.35 7.78
CA ILE A 304 -40.58 10.20 9.19
C ILE A 304 -42.00 10.73 9.40
N ILE A 305 -42.93 9.83 9.73
CA ILE A 305 -44.26 10.21 10.18
C ILE A 305 -44.20 10.35 11.71
N LYS A 306 -44.26 11.59 12.21
CA LYS A 306 -44.21 11.90 13.64
C LYS A 306 -45.61 11.98 14.23
N SER A 307 -45.78 11.29 15.36
CA SER A 307 -46.90 11.44 16.31
C SER A 307 -48.23 10.86 15.85
N ILE A 308 -48.41 9.56 16.12
CA ILE A 308 -49.72 8.94 16.29
C ILE A 308 -50.08 9.07 17.77
N ASP A 309 -51.29 9.55 18.08
CA ASP A 309 -51.81 9.60 19.45
C ASP A 309 -51.87 8.18 20.03
N ALA A 310 -51.00 7.89 21.00
CA ALA A 310 -50.76 6.55 21.52
C ALA A 310 -51.94 5.96 22.32
N ALA A 311 -52.99 6.73 22.57
CA ALA A 311 -54.14 6.31 23.37
C ALA A 311 -55.06 5.28 22.69
N ARG A 312 -54.95 5.08 21.37
CA ARG A 312 -55.83 4.19 20.59
C ARG A 312 -55.01 3.08 19.95
N GLY A 313 -55.19 1.81 20.32
CA GLY A 313 -54.43 0.63 19.83
C GLY A 313 -54.43 0.35 18.31
N GLU A 314 -54.86 1.31 17.49
CA GLU A 314 -54.67 1.30 16.04
C GLU A 314 -54.69 2.73 15.46
N THR A 315 -54.08 2.88 14.28
CA THR A 315 -54.13 4.10 13.48
C THR A 315 -54.05 3.78 11.99
N ALA A 316 -54.39 4.77 11.16
CA ALA A 316 -54.27 4.70 9.72
C ALA A 316 -53.26 5.74 9.22
N ILE A 317 -52.22 5.26 8.54
CA ILE A 317 -51.15 6.06 7.97
C ILE A 317 -51.46 6.31 6.48
N ALA A 318 -51.50 7.58 6.08
CA ALA A 318 -51.55 7.94 4.66
C ALA A 318 -50.17 7.74 4.03
N LEU A 319 -50.11 7.05 2.90
CA LEU A 319 -48.86 6.98 2.14
C LEU A 319 -48.61 8.30 1.41
N PRO A 320 -47.37 8.81 1.41
CA PRO A 320 -47.00 9.91 0.54
C PRO A 320 -47.07 9.47 -0.93
N VAL A 321 -47.03 10.43 -1.85
CA VAL A 321 -46.89 10.12 -3.27
C VAL A 321 -45.47 9.57 -3.49
N LEU A 322 -45.38 8.29 -3.85
CA LEU A 322 -44.13 7.55 -4.08
C LEU A 322 -43.91 7.32 -5.59
N THR A 323 -42.65 7.11 -5.98
CA THR A 323 -42.33 6.61 -7.33
C THR A 323 -42.67 5.13 -7.42
N ALA A 324 -43.01 4.61 -8.60
CA ALA A 324 -43.14 3.16 -8.80
C ALA A 324 -41.85 2.42 -8.43
N GLY A 325 -41.97 1.31 -7.70
CA GLY A 325 -40.85 0.55 -7.16
C GLY A 325 -41.19 -0.21 -5.88
N ASP A 326 -40.17 -0.83 -5.28
CA ASP A 326 -40.29 -1.64 -4.06
C ASP A 326 -39.90 -0.83 -2.82
N TYR A 327 -40.71 -0.95 -1.77
CA TYR A 327 -40.56 -0.19 -0.53
C TYR A 327 -40.64 -1.07 0.71
N TRP A 328 -39.96 -0.60 1.76
CA TRP A 328 -40.10 -1.09 3.13
C TRP A 328 -40.77 0.00 3.95
N ILE A 329 -41.68 -0.39 4.82
CA ILE A 329 -42.21 0.47 5.87
C ILE A 329 -41.91 -0.19 7.22
N ASP A 330 -41.25 0.53 8.10
CA ASP A 330 -41.01 0.09 9.47
C ASP A 330 -41.65 1.06 10.47
N ALA A 331 -42.10 0.53 11.60
CA ALA A 331 -42.66 1.29 12.71
C ALA A 331 -41.93 0.93 14.00
N ILE A 332 -41.50 1.95 14.75
CA ILE A 332 -40.77 1.79 16.02
C ILE A 332 -41.55 2.49 17.13
N ALA A 333 -41.89 1.75 18.19
CA ALA A 333 -42.55 2.23 19.40
C ALA A 333 -41.53 2.56 20.48
N GLU A 334 -41.66 3.73 21.09
CA GLU A 334 -40.79 4.25 22.14
C GLU A 334 -41.61 4.59 23.39
N GLY A 335 -41.19 4.08 24.54
CA GLY A 335 -41.72 4.41 25.87
C GLY A 335 -40.87 5.45 26.59
N THR A 336 -41.03 5.56 27.91
CA THR A 336 -40.18 6.42 28.76
C THR A 336 -38.76 5.88 28.89
N ASP A 337 -38.63 4.56 28.85
CA ASP A 337 -37.41 3.84 29.23
C ASP A 337 -36.61 3.35 28.00
N GLY A 338 -37.09 3.65 26.78
CA GLY A 338 -36.45 3.26 25.51
C GLY A 338 -37.44 2.67 24.50
N ILE A 339 -36.94 1.94 23.51
CA ILE A 339 -37.76 1.27 22.49
C ILE A 339 -38.49 0.08 23.10
N THR A 340 -39.82 0.00 22.90
CA THR A 340 -40.70 -1.04 23.47
C THR A 340 -41.19 -2.06 22.46
N GLY A 341 -40.98 -1.81 21.16
CA GLY A 341 -41.32 -2.74 20.07
C GLY A 341 -41.11 -2.11 18.69
N TRP A 342 -41.03 -2.95 17.65
CA TRP A 342 -40.99 -2.52 16.26
C TRP A 342 -41.60 -3.57 15.33
N THR A 343 -41.88 -3.19 14.09
CA THR A 343 -42.36 -4.09 13.04
C THR A 343 -41.99 -3.56 11.66
N ILE A 344 -41.95 -4.43 10.65
CA ILE A 344 -41.52 -4.12 9.29
C ILE A 344 -42.49 -4.80 8.31
N ALA A 345 -42.89 -4.09 7.27
CA ALA A 345 -43.64 -4.61 6.14
C ALA A 345 -43.03 -4.15 4.81
N THR A 346 -43.33 -4.85 3.73
CA THR A 346 -42.92 -4.49 2.37
C THR A 346 -44.12 -4.30 1.48
N PHE A 347 -43.97 -3.46 0.45
CA PHE A 347 -45.00 -3.27 -0.57
C PHE A 347 -44.40 -2.70 -1.86
N GLY A 348 -45.06 -2.99 -2.98
CA GLY A 348 -44.75 -2.43 -4.29
C GLY A 348 -45.66 -1.25 -4.65
N VAL A 349 -45.14 -0.34 -5.46
CA VAL A 349 -45.92 0.71 -6.12
C VAL A 349 -45.86 0.47 -7.62
N GLY A 350 -47.03 0.26 -8.23
CA GLY A 350 -47.18 -0.03 -9.66
C GLY A 350 -47.53 1.21 -10.49
N GLU A 351 -46.95 1.30 -11.68
CA GLU A 351 -47.29 2.27 -12.72
C GLU A 351 -47.31 1.53 -14.07
N PRO A 352 -48.40 1.64 -14.87
CA PRO A 352 -48.49 0.97 -16.17
C PRO A 352 -47.38 1.37 -17.15
N GLN A 353 -47.13 2.67 -17.30
CA GLN A 353 -46.06 3.18 -18.14
C GLN A 353 -44.75 3.25 -17.35
N HIS A 354 -43.73 2.48 -17.74
CA HIS A 354 -42.50 2.32 -16.98
C HIS A 354 -41.25 2.23 -17.85
N ILE A 355 -40.09 2.49 -17.26
CA ILE A 355 -38.81 2.31 -17.94
C ILE A 355 -38.47 0.82 -17.99
N ARG A 356 -38.48 0.24 -19.19
CA ARG A 356 -38.24 -1.19 -19.39
C ARG A 356 -36.76 -1.54 -19.34
N LYS A 357 -35.92 -0.82 -20.08
CA LYS A 357 -34.49 -1.12 -20.19
C LYS A 357 -33.69 0.14 -20.48
N ILE A 358 -32.48 0.19 -19.95
CA ILE A 358 -31.43 1.14 -20.31
C ILE A 358 -30.22 0.32 -20.73
N THR A 359 -29.62 0.64 -21.87
CA THR A 359 -28.43 -0.06 -22.40
C THR A 359 -27.37 0.97 -22.74
N LEU A 360 -26.14 0.75 -22.27
CA LEU A 360 -25.00 1.59 -22.59
C LEU A 360 -24.33 1.07 -23.85
N GLU A 361 -23.80 1.97 -24.69
CA GLU A 361 -22.94 1.57 -25.82
C GLU A 361 -21.61 0.99 -25.34
N ARG A 362 -21.14 1.43 -24.16
CA ARG A 362 -19.91 0.99 -23.48
C ARG A 362 -19.97 1.31 -21.99
N GLU A 363 -19.17 0.61 -21.19
CA GLU A 363 -19.13 0.70 -19.72
C GLU A 363 -18.06 1.67 -19.18
N GLY A 364 -17.34 2.37 -20.07
CA GLY A 364 -16.36 3.36 -19.65
C GLY A 364 -15.76 4.13 -20.82
N GLY A 365 -15.08 5.24 -20.49
CA GLY A 365 -14.43 6.11 -21.46
C GLY A 365 -13.57 7.18 -20.80
N GLU A 366 -12.79 7.87 -21.62
CA GLU A 366 -11.96 8.98 -21.13
C GLU A 366 -12.84 10.17 -20.71
N ALA A 367 -12.33 10.98 -19.79
CA ALA A 367 -13.02 12.21 -19.41
C ALA A 367 -13.23 13.13 -20.63
N GLY A 368 -14.45 13.62 -20.83
CA GLY A 368 -14.85 14.41 -22.00
C GLY A 368 -15.56 13.58 -23.06
N GLU A 369 -15.41 12.25 -23.07
CA GLU A 369 -16.21 11.40 -23.93
C GLU A 369 -17.59 11.13 -23.30
N PRO A 370 -18.70 11.35 -24.03
CA PRO A 370 -20.03 11.24 -23.45
C PRO A 370 -20.42 9.78 -23.14
N ILE A 371 -21.27 9.62 -22.13
CA ILE A 371 -22.01 8.37 -21.90
C ILE A 371 -23.12 8.30 -22.95
N ARG A 372 -23.15 7.24 -23.74
CA ARG A 372 -24.16 7.01 -24.77
C ARG A 372 -24.88 5.70 -24.56
N GLY A 373 -26.13 5.65 -25.00
CA GLY A 373 -26.95 4.48 -24.86
C GLY A 373 -28.37 4.69 -25.33
N THR A 374 -29.21 3.69 -25.09
CA THR A 374 -30.63 3.70 -25.40
C THR A 374 -31.48 3.41 -24.18
N VAL A 375 -32.64 4.03 -24.11
CA VAL A 375 -33.68 3.76 -23.12
C VAL A 375 -34.95 3.34 -23.85
N THR A 376 -35.63 2.32 -23.34
CA THR A 376 -36.94 1.89 -23.83
C THR A 376 -38.00 2.04 -22.74
N VAL A 377 -39.15 2.57 -23.12
CA VAL A 377 -40.32 2.75 -22.27
C VAL A 377 -41.37 1.71 -22.67
N ALA A 378 -42.06 1.13 -21.70
CA ALA A 378 -43.13 0.17 -21.93
C ALA A 378 -44.41 0.63 -21.23
N GLY A 379 -45.55 0.14 -21.74
CA GLY A 379 -46.88 0.56 -21.29
C GLY A 379 -47.47 1.70 -22.14
N PRO A 380 -48.76 2.01 -21.96
CA PRO A 380 -49.45 3.01 -22.77
C PRO A 380 -48.86 4.42 -22.56
N ALA A 381 -48.69 5.18 -23.64
CA ALA A 381 -48.24 6.57 -23.56
C ALA A 381 -49.25 7.44 -22.82
N THR A 382 -48.76 8.36 -22.00
CA THR A 382 -49.59 9.34 -21.27
C THR A 382 -49.12 10.74 -21.65
N GLU A 383 -50.06 11.61 -22.05
CA GLU A 383 -49.76 13.01 -22.40
C GLU A 383 -49.20 13.79 -21.21
N GLY A 384 -48.41 14.83 -21.48
CA GLY A 384 -47.84 15.70 -20.45
C GLY A 384 -46.62 15.14 -19.71
N ARG A 385 -46.29 13.85 -19.89
CA ARG A 385 -45.09 13.25 -19.30
C ARG A 385 -43.82 13.62 -20.05
N THR A 386 -42.70 13.62 -19.33
CA THR A 386 -41.35 13.79 -19.90
C THR A 386 -40.44 12.64 -19.47
N LEU A 387 -39.53 12.23 -20.36
CA LEU A 387 -38.52 11.22 -20.05
C LEU A 387 -37.22 11.93 -19.70
N ARG A 388 -36.66 11.60 -18.54
CA ARG A 388 -35.40 12.17 -18.06
C ARG A 388 -34.37 11.06 -17.96
N VAL A 389 -33.23 11.21 -18.64
CA VAL A 389 -32.09 10.29 -18.56
C VAL A 389 -30.93 11.00 -17.86
N GLN A 390 -30.26 10.33 -16.94
CA GLN A 390 -29.39 10.96 -15.95
C GLN A 390 -28.19 10.09 -15.59
N ALA A 391 -27.05 10.72 -15.29
CA ALA A 391 -25.92 10.06 -14.64
C ALA A 391 -25.98 10.31 -13.14
N VAL A 392 -25.93 9.24 -12.35
CA VAL A 392 -26.06 9.26 -10.88
C VAL A 392 -24.84 8.65 -10.23
N ASP A 393 -24.31 9.31 -9.19
CA ASP A 393 -23.18 8.79 -8.40
C ASP A 393 -23.64 7.99 -7.16
N ARG A 394 -22.67 7.43 -6.43
CA ARG A 394 -22.93 6.63 -5.22
C ARG A 394 -23.63 7.38 -4.08
N HIS A 395 -23.59 8.71 -4.11
CA HIS A 395 -24.23 9.58 -3.12
C HIS A 395 -25.63 10.02 -3.57
N GLY A 396 -26.15 9.46 -4.67
CA GLY A 396 -27.44 9.84 -5.22
C GLY A 396 -27.43 11.19 -5.94
N ARG A 397 -26.26 11.76 -6.25
CA ARG A 397 -26.18 13.04 -6.95
C ARG A 397 -26.36 12.84 -8.45
N ILE A 398 -27.17 13.72 -9.04
CA ILE A 398 -27.43 13.74 -10.47
C ILE A 398 -26.42 14.69 -11.12
N VAL A 399 -25.38 14.15 -11.75
CA VAL A 399 -24.24 14.92 -12.27
C VAL A 399 -24.36 15.26 -13.75
N SER A 400 -25.26 14.60 -14.47
CA SER A 400 -25.56 14.85 -15.89
C SER A 400 -27.02 14.51 -16.18
N ARG A 401 -27.67 15.23 -17.09
CA ARG A 401 -29.11 15.07 -17.38
C ARG A 401 -29.44 15.44 -18.83
N GLN A 402 -30.31 14.63 -19.43
CA GLN A 402 -30.98 14.90 -20.70
C GLN A 402 -32.49 14.68 -20.52
N VAL A 403 -33.32 15.49 -21.20
CA VAL A 403 -34.78 15.42 -21.14
C VAL A 403 -35.34 15.25 -22.54
N PHE A 404 -36.37 14.41 -22.67
CA PHE A 404 -37.12 14.17 -23.89
C PHE A 404 -38.58 14.55 -23.66
N THR A 405 -39.14 15.33 -24.59
CA THR A 405 -40.53 15.77 -24.58
C THR A 405 -41.01 15.85 -26.03
N PRO A 406 -42.04 15.08 -26.43
CA PRO A 406 -42.77 14.07 -25.66
C PRO A 406 -41.93 12.84 -25.28
N VAL A 407 -42.47 11.94 -24.45
CA VAL A 407 -41.83 10.63 -24.13
C VAL A 407 -41.84 9.73 -25.37
N PRO A 408 -40.69 9.34 -25.91
CA PRO A 408 -40.63 8.38 -27.01
C PRO A 408 -40.67 6.94 -26.49
N ASP A 409 -41.12 6.00 -27.32
CA ASP A 409 -41.07 4.55 -27.01
C ASP A 409 -39.62 4.07 -26.83
N GLY A 410 -38.69 4.68 -27.55
CA GLY A 410 -37.25 4.50 -27.38
C GLY A 410 -36.48 5.79 -27.66
N ALA A 411 -35.49 6.11 -26.84
CA ALA A 411 -34.61 7.26 -27.02
C ALA A 411 -33.14 6.86 -26.98
N ALA A 412 -32.37 7.35 -27.95
CA ALA A 412 -30.91 7.40 -27.83
C ALA A 412 -30.52 8.63 -26.99
N PHE A 413 -29.66 8.44 -26.00
CA PHE A 413 -29.21 9.51 -25.11
C PHE A 413 -27.70 9.73 -25.22
N SER A 414 -27.27 10.94 -24.86
CA SER A 414 -25.86 11.31 -24.75
C SER A 414 -25.68 12.27 -23.57
N LEU A 415 -24.99 11.80 -22.53
CA LEU A 415 -24.71 12.56 -21.33
C LEU A 415 -23.23 13.00 -21.33
N PRO A 416 -22.91 14.30 -21.23
CA PRO A 416 -21.53 14.75 -21.15
C PRO A 416 -20.83 14.22 -19.89
N THR A 417 -19.53 13.95 -20.01
CA THR A 417 -18.65 13.62 -18.88
C THR A 417 -17.51 14.64 -18.78
N ASP A 418 -16.93 14.78 -17.59
CA ASP A 418 -15.72 15.57 -17.40
C ASP A 418 -14.84 15.03 -16.25
N ALA A 419 -13.60 15.49 -16.19
CA ALA A 419 -12.58 15.05 -15.24
C ALA A 419 -12.81 15.51 -13.79
N ARG A 420 -13.94 16.13 -13.45
CA ARG A 420 -14.34 16.51 -12.08
C ARG A 420 -15.52 15.67 -11.61
N MET A 421 -16.17 14.92 -12.50
CA MET A 421 -17.22 13.98 -12.13
C MET A 421 -16.64 12.77 -11.37
N PRO A 422 -17.42 12.15 -10.49
CA PRO A 422 -17.08 10.87 -9.88
C PRO A 422 -16.73 9.83 -10.95
N ALA A 423 -15.72 9.01 -10.67
CA ALA A 423 -15.25 8.02 -11.63
C ALA A 423 -16.30 6.93 -11.91
N TYR A 424 -17.15 6.60 -10.94
CA TYR A 424 -18.10 5.49 -11.03
C TYR A 424 -19.55 6.00 -10.99
N LEU A 425 -20.29 5.76 -12.07
CA LEU A 425 -21.64 6.31 -12.30
C LEU A 425 -22.61 5.20 -12.74
N SER A 426 -23.89 5.36 -12.43
CA SER A 426 -24.98 4.61 -13.04
C SER A 426 -25.81 5.54 -13.94
N VAL A 427 -26.47 4.98 -14.96
CA VAL A 427 -27.46 5.73 -15.74
C VAL A 427 -28.85 5.41 -15.23
N GLU A 428 -29.54 6.44 -14.76
CA GLU A 428 -30.94 6.38 -14.37
C GLU A 428 -31.81 6.96 -15.48
N ALA A 429 -32.97 6.37 -15.75
CA ALA A 429 -34.02 7.02 -16.50
C ALA A 429 -35.31 7.04 -15.69
N ALA A 430 -36.03 8.16 -15.74
CA ALA A 430 -37.25 8.38 -15.00
C ALA A 430 -38.32 9.06 -15.87
N LEU A 431 -39.59 8.71 -15.67
CA LEU A 431 -40.72 9.47 -16.22
C LEU A 431 -41.15 10.51 -15.20
N ILE A 432 -41.39 11.74 -15.67
CA ILE A 432 -41.76 12.89 -14.85
C ILE A 432 -43.14 13.39 -15.29
N GLU A 433 -44.01 13.68 -14.32
CA GLU A 433 -45.33 14.29 -14.50
C GLU A 433 -45.50 15.34 -13.38
N ASP A 434 -45.94 16.56 -13.74
CA ASP A 434 -46.09 17.69 -12.80
C ASP A 434 -44.86 17.93 -11.90
N GLY A 435 -43.66 17.74 -12.47
CA GLY A 435 -42.38 17.90 -11.78
C GLY A 435 -42.01 16.76 -10.81
N ARG A 436 -42.83 15.71 -10.70
CA ARG A 436 -42.60 14.54 -9.82
C ARG A 436 -42.19 13.31 -10.61
N GLU A 437 -41.31 12.50 -10.03
CA GLU A 437 -40.94 11.19 -10.60
C GLU A 437 -42.09 10.19 -10.43
N ILE A 438 -42.46 9.52 -11.53
CA ILE A 438 -43.57 8.56 -11.59
C ILE A 438 -43.05 7.14 -11.52
N THR A 439 -42.00 6.87 -12.30
CA THR A 439 -41.29 5.59 -12.35
C THR A 439 -39.84 5.88 -12.69
N ARG A 440 -38.93 5.01 -12.25
CA ARG A 440 -37.52 5.07 -12.64
C ARG A 440 -36.92 3.69 -12.75
N ASN A 441 -35.87 3.57 -13.54
CA ASN A 441 -35.04 2.38 -13.61
C ASN A 441 -33.58 2.76 -13.84
N TYR A 442 -32.67 1.80 -13.59
CA TYR A 442 -31.22 2.00 -13.70
C TYR A 442 -30.66 1.06 -14.76
N SER A 443 -29.58 1.49 -15.41
CA SER A 443 -28.80 0.62 -16.28
C SER A 443 -28.28 -0.58 -15.50
N VAL A 444 -28.26 -1.75 -16.16
CA VAL A 444 -27.67 -2.97 -15.57
C VAL A 444 -26.17 -2.76 -15.33
N ASP A 445 -25.52 -2.14 -16.30
CA ASP A 445 -24.10 -1.81 -16.27
C ASP A 445 -23.86 -0.41 -15.75
N THR A 446 -22.72 -0.21 -15.11
CA THR A 446 -22.25 1.11 -14.67
C THR A 446 -21.28 1.69 -15.70
N TYR A 447 -21.08 3.00 -15.62
CA TYR A 447 -20.13 3.71 -16.46
C TYR A 447 -18.94 4.18 -15.63
N THR A 448 -17.73 3.89 -16.09
CA THR A 448 -16.49 4.36 -15.48
C THR A 448 -15.85 5.48 -16.30
N ILE A 449 -15.69 6.66 -15.70
CA ILE A 449 -14.78 7.69 -16.21
C ILE A 449 -13.36 7.29 -15.80
N ILE A 450 -12.53 6.97 -16.79
CA ILE A 450 -11.21 6.37 -16.57
C ILE A 450 -10.31 7.30 -15.75
N ARG A 451 -9.76 6.80 -14.64
CA ARG A 451 -8.75 7.50 -13.82
C ARG A 451 -7.56 6.59 -13.63
N ARG A 452 -6.36 6.99 -14.08
CA ARG A 452 -5.15 6.15 -13.94
C ARG A 452 -4.29 6.49 -12.74
N LYS A 453 -4.37 7.73 -12.23
CA LYS A 453 -3.62 8.22 -11.05
C LYS A 453 -2.09 8.11 -11.17
N GLN A 454 -1.55 8.03 -12.39
CA GLN A 454 -0.10 7.93 -12.64
C GLN A 454 0.67 9.25 -12.40
N ASN A 455 -0.02 10.41 -12.36
CA ASN A 455 0.59 11.74 -12.21
C ASN A 455 0.44 12.32 -10.79
N GLN A 456 0.39 11.46 -9.77
CA GLN A 456 0.23 11.86 -8.38
C GLN A 456 0.89 10.85 -7.45
N TRP A 457 0.92 11.16 -6.15
CA TRP A 457 1.37 10.21 -5.14
C TRP A 457 0.29 9.16 -4.86
N ASN A 458 0.70 7.89 -4.68
CA ASN A 458 -0.21 6.76 -4.51
C ASN A 458 0.15 5.87 -3.30
N LEU A 459 -0.91 5.41 -2.61
CA LEU A 459 -0.83 4.31 -1.66
C LEU A 459 -1.57 3.10 -2.23
N LEU A 460 -0.80 2.07 -2.58
CA LEU A 460 -1.24 0.82 -3.16
C LEU A 460 -1.45 -0.23 -2.05
N MET A 461 -2.66 -0.76 -1.91
CA MET A 461 -2.95 -1.87 -0.98
C MET A 461 -2.87 -3.22 -1.69
N TRP A 462 -2.15 -4.20 -1.13
CA TRP A 462 -2.20 -5.58 -1.62
C TRP A 462 -3.36 -6.33 -0.97
N GLY A 463 -4.17 -6.97 -1.82
CA GLY A 463 -4.99 -8.12 -1.44
C GLY A 463 -6.45 -7.75 -1.21
N ARG A 464 -7.25 -8.77 -0.95
CA ARG A 464 -8.69 -8.65 -0.75
C ARG A 464 -9.13 -9.19 0.61
N LEU A 465 -10.21 -8.62 1.12
CA LEU A 465 -11.06 -9.31 2.08
C LEU A 465 -11.84 -10.39 1.31
N TYR A 466 -11.79 -11.64 1.78
CA TYR A 466 -12.45 -12.75 1.09
C TYR A 466 -13.89 -12.86 1.59
N ALA A 467 -14.86 -12.80 0.67
CA ALA A 467 -16.26 -13.18 0.90
C ALA A 467 -16.90 -12.61 2.19
N SER A 468 -16.58 -11.36 2.54
CA SER A 468 -17.27 -10.67 3.63
C SER A 468 -18.52 -9.97 3.09
N GLN A 469 -19.58 -9.94 3.88
CA GLN A 469 -20.76 -9.11 3.60
C GLN A 469 -20.48 -7.60 3.65
N LEU A 470 -19.26 -7.19 4.04
CA LEU A 470 -18.89 -5.82 4.37
C LEU A 470 -17.80 -5.26 3.44
N LEU A 471 -17.57 -5.87 2.27
CA LEU A 471 -16.50 -5.47 1.34
C LEU A 471 -16.60 -4.00 0.91
N GLU A 472 -17.80 -3.51 0.59
CA GLU A 472 -18.00 -2.12 0.19
C GLU A 472 -17.60 -1.14 1.31
N VAL A 473 -17.92 -1.48 2.55
CA VAL A 473 -17.63 -0.66 3.72
C VAL A 473 -16.13 -0.66 4.00
N ALA A 474 -15.50 -1.83 3.92
CA ALA A 474 -14.07 -1.94 4.12
C ALA A 474 -13.29 -1.14 3.06
N ASP A 475 -13.71 -1.20 1.78
CA ASP A 475 -13.09 -0.40 0.71
C ASP A 475 -13.33 1.12 0.92
N ASP A 476 -14.48 1.53 1.46
CA ASP A 476 -14.72 2.90 1.88
C ASP A 476 -13.77 3.33 3.02
N VAL A 477 -13.52 2.47 4.01
CA VAL A 477 -12.53 2.75 5.08
C VAL A 477 -11.11 2.81 4.53
N LEU A 478 -10.74 1.95 3.57
CA LEU A 478 -9.43 2.01 2.91
C LEU A 478 -9.24 3.32 2.14
N ALA A 479 -10.22 3.72 1.34
CA ALA A 479 -10.17 4.98 0.60
C ALA A 479 -10.09 6.19 1.55
N ALA A 480 -10.89 6.20 2.61
CA ALA A 480 -10.83 7.23 3.66
C ALA A 480 -9.47 7.26 4.38
N SER A 481 -8.78 6.11 4.46
CA SER A 481 -7.44 5.97 5.02
C SER A 481 -6.31 6.39 4.07
N GLY A 482 -6.63 6.90 2.87
CA GLY A 482 -5.65 7.40 1.90
C GLY A 482 -5.20 6.37 0.85
N VAL A 483 -5.78 5.17 0.82
CA VAL A 483 -5.50 4.18 -0.22
C VAL A 483 -6.05 4.68 -1.55
N THR A 484 -5.21 4.72 -2.59
CA THR A 484 -5.58 5.23 -3.92
C THR A 484 -5.73 4.14 -4.97
N SER A 485 -5.13 2.96 -4.74
CA SER A 485 -5.13 1.82 -5.65
C SER A 485 -5.07 0.50 -4.86
N ARG A 486 -5.59 -0.58 -5.44
CA ARG A 486 -5.49 -1.94 -4.86
C ARG A 486 -4.96 -2.92 -5.90
N MET A 487 -3.97 -3.72 -5.50
CA MET A 487 -3.37 -4.78 -6.30
C MET A 487 -4.03 -6.12 -6.05
N GLU A 488 -4.53 -6.77 -7.11
CA GLU A 488 -5.30 -8.02 -7.03
C GLU A 488 -5.37 -8.75 -8.39
N THR A 489 -5.81 -10.00 -8.38
CA THR A 489 -6.10 -10.83 -9.57
C THR A 489 -7.45 -10.50 -10.21
N SER A 490 -7.64 -10.82 -11.50
CA SER A 490 -8.84 -10.49 -12.30
C SER A 490 -10.13 -11.22 -11.92
N ASN A 491 -10.13 -12.08 -10.91
CA ASN A 491 -11.31 -12.86 -10.49
C ASN A 491 -12.06 -12.17 -9.33
N VAL A 492 -12.06 -10.84 -9.28
CA VAL A 492 -12.64 -10.06 -8.18
C VAL A 492 -13.73 -9.10 -8.64
N PRO A 493 -14.75 -8.84 -7.79
CA PRO A 493 -15.71 -7.78 -8.06
C PRO A 493 -15.02 -6.43 -7.91
N TRP A 494 -14.53 -5.89 -9.01
CA TRP A 494 -13.71 -4.68 -9.06
C TRP A 494 -14.48 -3.38 -8.77
N TRP A 495 -15.79 -3.44 -8.92
CA TRP A 495 -16.67 -2.28 -8.79
C TRP A 495 -16.66 -1.69 -7.38
N PHE A 496 -16.41 -2.46 -6.32
CA PHE A 496 -16.27 -1.94 -4.95
C PHE A 496 -15.13 -0.92 -4.85
N MET A 497 -13.96 -1.24 -5.43
CA MET A 497 -12.80 -0.37 -5.44
C MET A 497 -13.08 0.91 -6.21
N THR A 498 -13.62 0.76 -7.42
CA THR A 498 -13.89 1.89 -8.32
C THR A 498 -14.98 2.80 -7.73
N ARG A 499 -16.01 2.22 -7.11
CA ARG A 499 -17.06 2.92 -6.34
C ARG A 499 -16.48 3.68 -5.14
N ALA A 500 -15.46 3.14 -4.47
CA ALA A 500 -14.74 3.82 -3.39
C ALA A 500 -13.76 4.90 -3.91
N GLY A 501 -13.60 5.03 -5.24
CA GLY A 501 -12.68 5.96 -5.87
C GLY A 501 -11.25 5.45 -5.93
N MET A 502 -11.00 4.15 -5.72
CA MET A 502 -9.70 3.50 -5.89
C MET A 502 -9.53 2.92 -7.30
N ASN A 503 -8.29 2.84 -7.77
CA ASN A 503 -7.93 2.19 -9.03
C ASN A 503 -7.61 0.71 -8.85
N TYR A 504 -7.61 -0.01 -9.97
CA TYR A 504 -7.14 -1.38 -10.06
C TYR A 504 -5.66 -1.44 -10.47
N THR A 505 -4.92 -2.38 -9.88
CA THR A 505 -3.55 -2.74 -10.28
C THR A 505 -3.54 -4.25 -10.51
N PRO A 506 -3.61 -4.72 -11.77
CA PRO A 506 -3.66 -6.14 -12.05
C PRO A 506 -2.37 -6.83 -11.62
N TYR A 507 -2.54 -7.94 -10.92
CA TYR A 507 -1.48 -8.90 -10.63
C TYR A 507 -1.45 -9.96 -11.75
N CYS A 508 -0.55 -9.80 -12.72
CA CYS A 508 -0.45 -10.67 -13.89
C CYS A 508 0.59 -11.78 -13.69
N ASP A 509 0.23 -13.02 -14.03
CA ASP A 509 1.20 -14.12 -14.19
C ASP A 509 1.98 -13.91 -15.50
N SER A 510 3.04 -13.11 -15.43
CA SER A 510 3.82 -12.71 -16.61
C SER A 510 4.76 -13.82 -17.13
N GLY A 511 4.90 -14.94 -16.42
CA GLY A 511 5.92 -15.97 -16.69
C GLY A 511 7.35 -15.57 -16.31
N LEU A 512 7.51 -14.44 -15.61
CA LEU A 512 8.66 -14.23 -14.75
C LEU A 512 8.57 -15.17 -13.53
N TYR A 513 9.70 -15.39 -12.86
CA TYR A 513 9.78 -16.30 -11.72
C TYR A 513 10.39 -15.59 -10.51
N ARG A 514 10.07 -16.07 -9.31
CA ARG A 514 10.69 -15.63 -8.05
C ARG A 514 11.98 -16.43 -7.81
N LEU A 515 13.08 -15.78 -7.44
CA LEU A 515 14.26 -16.52 -6.92
C LEU A 515 13.90 -17.11 -5.55
N LEU A 516 14.29 -18.36 -5.31
CA LEU A 516 14.05 -19.01 -4.03
C LEU A 516 14.70 -18.22 -2.88
N ASP A 517 13.94 -17.99 -1.80
CA ASP A 517 14.44 -17.35 -0.58
C ASP A 517 15.66 -18.09 0.01
N SER A 518 15.70 -19.41 -0.19
CA SER A 518 16.84 -20.29 0.14
C SER A 518 17.22 -21.14 -1.09
N GLY A 519 18.32 -20.82 -1.76
CA GLY A 519 18.79 -21.57 -2.93
C GLY A 519 19.81 -20.80 -3.79
N PRO A 520 20.21 -21.36 -4.95
CA PRO A 520 21.03 -20.66 -5.92
C PRO A 520 20.31 -19.39 -6.39
N GLN A 521 20.91 -18.24 -6.13
CA GLN A 521 20.38 -16.91 -6.50
C GLN A 521 20.71 -16.54 -7.96
N GLU A 522 20.82 -17.54 -8.84
CA GLU A 522 21.22 -17.41 -10.23
C GLU A 522 20.23 -18.18 -11.12
N PRO A 523 20.03 -17.76 -12.38
CA PRO A 523 19.10 -18.44 -13.28
C PRO A 523 19.54 -19.89 -13.52
N MET A 524 18.67 -20.80 -13.11
CA MET A 524 18.79 -22.24 -13.30
C MET A 524 18.17 -22.66 -14.64
N VAL A 525 18.74 -23.70 -15.26
CA VAL A 525 18.19 -24.31 -16.46
C VAL A 525 17.96 -25.81 -16.31
N ASP A 526 17.05 -26.35 -17.11
CA ASP A 526 16.69 -27.77 -17.16
C ASP A 526 17.68 -28.56 -18.03
N GLU A 527 17.36 -29.82 -18.30
CA GLU A 527 18.19 -30.70 -19.15
C GLU A 527 18.24 -30.24 -20.63
N ASP A 528 17.28 -29.42 -21.07
CA ASP A 528 17.22 -28.82 -22.40
C ASP A 528 17.89 -27.42 -22.43
N GLY A 529 18.45 -26.97 -21.31
CA GLY A 529 19.07 -25.66 -21.20
C GLY A 529 18.06 -24.50 -21.19
N THR A 530 16.80 -24.74 -20.82
CA THR A 530 15.73 -23.75 -20.69
C THR A 530 15.49 -23.38 -19.22
N LEU A 531 15.02 -22.15 -18.93
CA LEU A 531 14.77 -21.69 -17.55
C LEU A 531 13.78 -22.61 -16.82
N THR A 532 14.17 -23.15 -15.65
CA THR A 532 13.37 -24.15 -14.89
C THR A 532 12.20 -23.56 -14.10
N LEU A 533 12.40 -22.38 -13.51
CA LEU A 533 11.40 -21.73 -12.65
C LEU A 533 10.54 -20.73 -13.42
N ALA A 534 10.93 -20.39 -14.65
CA ALA A 534 10.14 -19.60 -15.56
C ALA A 534 9.17 -20.50 -16.35
N ASN A 535 8.18 -19.90 -17.00
CA ASN A 535 7.31 -20.60 -17.95
C ASN A 535 7.99 -20.81 -19.32
N GLY A 536 9.26 -21.25 -19.33
CA GLY A 536 10.09 -21.48 -20.52
C GLY A 536 11.01 -20.31 -20.91
N CYS A 537 11.63 -20.40 -22.09
CA CYS A 537 12.54 -19.39 -22.62
C CYS A 537 11.84 -18.03 -22.81
N TRP A 538 12.50 -16.94 -22.42
CA TRP A 538 11.97 -15.59 -22.62
C TRP A 538 12.14 -15.06 -24.04
N ASN A 539 12.90 -15.72 -24.90
CA ASN A 539 13.19 -15.30 -26.27
C ASN A 539 12.64 -16.25 -27.34
N ASP A 540 11.87 -17.27 -26.93
CA ASP A 540 11.29 -18.24 -27.86
C ASP A 540 9.94 -17.76 -28.39
N GLU A 541 9.92 -17.25 -29.62
CA GLU A 541 8.69 -16.95 -30.35
C GLU A 541 8.28 -18.19 -31.15
N PRO A 542 7.02 -18.66 -31.10
CA PRO A 542 5.78 -17.95 -30.71
C PRO A 542 5.33 -18.13 -29.25
N ALA A 543 6.05 -18.90 -28.44
CA ALA A 543 5.65 -19.25 -27.08
C ALA A 543 5.48 -18.02 -26.17
N VAL A 544 6.39 -17.04 -26.27
CA VAL A 544 6.30 -15.79 -25.52
C VAL A 544 5.04 -15.00 -25.91
N SER A 545 4.78 -14.83 -27.21
CA SER A 545 3.57 -14.15 -27.69
C SER A 545 2.29 -14.79 -27.18
N GLN A 546 2.21 -16.12 -27.19
CA GLN A 546 1.05 -16.86 -26.66
C GLN A 546 0.88 -16.64 -25.15
N ARG A 547 1.99 -16.71 -24.39
CA ARG A 547 2.00 -16.48 -22.95
C ARG A 547 1.51 -15.08 -22.59
N LEU A 548 2.06 -14.03 -23.22
CA LEU A 548 1.65 -12.65 -22.96
C LEU A 548 0.17 -12.40 -23.29
N ARG A 549 -0.34 -12.95 -24.41
CA ARG A 549 -1.76 -12.85 -24.76
C ARG A 549 -2.65 -13.53 -23.71
N LYS A 550 -2.23 -14.69 -23.19
CA LYS A 550 -2.97 -15.39 -22.14
C LYS A 550 -3.00 -14.57 -20.85
N SER A 551 -1.87 -14.04 -20.41
CA SER A 551 -1.75 -13.29 -19.14
C SER A 551 -2.49 -11.95 -19.17
N LEU A 552 -2.51 -11.27 -20.32
CA LEU A 552 -3.17 -9.96 -20.47
C LEU A 552 -4.63 -10.08 -20.93
N GLY A 553 -5.03 -11.21 -21.50
CA GLY A 553 -6.38 -11.43 -22.01
C GLY A 553 -7.45 -11.29 -20.93
N SER A 554 -7.19 -11.77 -19.71
CA SER A 554 -8.06 -11.60 -18.55
C SER A 554 -8.16 -10.15 -18.07
N GLU A 555 -7.13 -9.33 -18.34
CA GLU A 555 -7.06 -7.94 -17.89
C GLU A 555 -7.64 -6.95 -18.90
N ARG A 556 -7.97 -7.38 -20.12
CA ARG A 556 -8.46 -6.51 -21.21
C ARG A 556 -9.66 -5.68 -20.79
N ASP A 557 -10.60 -6.32 -20.09
CA ASP A 557 -11.81 -5.64 -19.66
C ASP A 557 -11.55 -4.59 -18.57
N TYR A 558 -10.43 -4.69 -17.86
CA TYR A 558 -10.11 -3.82 -16.73
C TYR A 558 -9.45 -2.49 -17.12
N ALA A 559 -8.89 -2.40 -18.33
CA ALA A 559 -8.31 -1.17 -18.86
C ALA A 559 -9.29 0.02 -18.78
N ARG A 560 -10.58 -0.24 -19.03
CA ARG A 560 -11.66 0.78 -18.97
C ARG A 560 -12.01 1.26 -17.56
N HIS A 561 -11.40 0.69 -16.52
CA HIS A 561 -11.59 1.09 -15.13
C HIS A 561 -10.45 1.93 -14.58
N GLY A 562 -9.41 2.20 -15.39
CA GLY A 562 -8.29 3.04 -14.99
C GLY A 562 -7.26 2.25 -14.18
N VAL A 563 -6.30 1.67 -14.89
CA VAL A 563 -5.20 0.92 -14.29
C VAL A 563 -4.07 1.87 -13.88
N LEU A 564 -3.59 1.74 -12.64
CA LEU A 564 -2.41 2.47 -12.18
C LEU A 564 -1.14 1.92 -12.84
N VAL A 565 -0.87 0.63 -12.62
CA VAL A 565 0.23 -0.13 -13.21
C VAL A 565 -0.19 -1.59 -13.43
N TYR A 566 0.39 -2.27 -14.40
CA TYR A 566 0.30 -3.71 -14.59
C TYR A 566 1.46 -4.39 -13.87
N SER A 567 1.16 -5.09 -12.78
CA SER A 567 2.16 -5.84 -12.03
C SER A 567 2.46 -7.16 -12.74
N MET A 568 3.75 -7.44 -12.92
CA MET A 568 4.22 -8.66 -13.59
C MET A 568 4.43 -9.84 -12.62
N GLY A 569 3.97 -9.74 -11.37
CA GLY A 569 3.96 -10.82 -10.38
C GLY A 569 4.71 -10.49 -9.08
N ASP A 570 4.79 -11.48 -8.19
CA ASP A 570 5.37 -11.38 -6.83
C ASP A 570 6.90 -11.66 -6.81
N GLU A 571 7.67 -10.77 -6.18
CA GLU A 571 9.11 -10.90 -5.89
C GLU A 571 9.97 -11.42 -7.04
N GLN A 572 9.86 -10.76 -8.19
CA GLN A 572 10.42 -11.25 -9.43
C GLN A 572 11.96 -11.25 -9.46
N ALA A 573 12.53 -12.33 -10.00
CA ALA A 573 13.94 -12.44 -10.32
C ALA A 573 14.33 -11.41 -11.38
N VAL A 574 15.29 -10.54 -11.07
CA VAL A 574 15.78 -9.51 -12.01
C VAL A 574 16.95 -9.99 -12.89
N LEU A 575 17.33 -11.27 -12.76
CA LEU A 575 18.33 -11.95 -13.59
C LEU A 575 17.63 -13.06 -14.37
N GLY A 576 17.75 -13.12 -15.69
CA GLY A 576 17.28 -14.29 -16.43
C GLY A 576 17.88 -14.45 -17.81
N SER A 577 18.50 -15.60 -18.03
CA SER A 577 18.98 -16.09 -19.33
C SER A 577 19.00 -17.60 -19.32
N CYS A 578 19.02 -18.21 -20.50
CA CYS A 578 19.17 -19.65 -20.64
C CYS A 578 20.05 -19.98 -21.85
N LEU A 579 20.17 -21.27 -22.14
CA LEU A 579 20.93 -21.83 -23.26
C LEU A 579 20.04 -22.24 -24.45
N HIS A 580 18.72 -22.07 -24.35
CA HIS A 580 17.80 -22.23 -25.47
C HIS A 580 18.31 -21.48 -26.72
N PRO A 581 18.28 -22.07 -27.93
CA PRO A 581 18.87 -21.48 -29.15
C PRO A 581 18.47 -20.03 -29.40
N SER A 582 17.18 -19.70 -29.25
CA SER A 582 16.66 -18.33 -29.39
C SER A 582 17.27 -17.35 -28.37
N CYS A 583 17.45 -17.77 -27.12
CA CYS A 583 18.05 -16.94 -26.08
C CYS A 583 19.54 -16.71 -26.35
N TRP A 584 20.24 -17.75 -26.79
CA TRP A 584 21.65 -17.67 -27.13
C TRP A 584 21.90 -16.78 -28.35
N LYS A 585 21.06 -16.89 -29.39
CA LYS A 585 21.14 -16.01 -30.56
C LYS A 585 20.96 -14.54 -30.19
N ILE A 586 20.03 -14.23 -29.29
CA ILE A 586 19.82 -12.87 -28.77
C ILE A 586 21.03 -12.40 -27.96
N TYR A 587 21.71 -13.26 -27.21
CA TYR A 587 22.96 -12.93 -26.52
C TYR A 587 24.08 -12.58 -27.51
N GLN A 588 24.29 -13.39 -28.56
CA GLN A 588 25.27 -13.10 -29.61
C GLN A 588 24.99 -11.76 -30.32
N GLN A 589 23.73 -11.46 -30.62
CA GLN A 589 23.34 -10.16 -31.18
C GLN A 589 23.54 -9.00 -30.21
N TRP A 590 23.30 -9.23 -28.92
CA TRP A 590 23.58 -8.25 -27.87
C TRP A 590 25.07 -7.93 -27.81
N LEU A 591 25.95 -8.95 -27.83
CA LEU A 591 27.39 -8.76 -27.93
C LEU A 591 27.80 -7.97 -29.18
N GLY A 592 27.17 -8.24 -30.33
CA GLY A 592 27.36 -7.47 -31.56
C GLY A 592 27.08 -5.98 -31.40
N ARG A 593 26.00 -5.62 -30.67
CA ARG A 593 25.69 -4.21 -30.37
C ARG A 593 26.67 -3.58 -29.37
N GLU A 594 27.13 -4.37 -28.40
CA GLU A 594 28.02 -3.91 -27.33
C GLU A 594 29.46 -3.67 -27.78
N TYR A 595 29.93 -4.41 -28.78
CA TYR A 595 31.32 -4.34 -29.27
C TYR A 595 31.43 -3.74 -30.68
N GLY A 596 30.36 -3.75 -31.47
CA GLY A 596 30.35 -3.31 -32.87
C GLY A 596 31.05 -4.29 -33.83
N THR A 597 32.22 -4.80 -33.46
CA THR A 597 33.06 -5.70 -34.25
C THR A 597 33.51 -6.91 -33.43
N ILE A 598 33.74 -8.04 -34.10
CA ILE A 598 34.21 -9.26 -33.41
C ILE A 598 35.66 -9.10 -32.93
N GLU A 599 36.45 -8.30 -33.63
CA GLU A 599 37.83 -7.94 -33.28
C GLU A 599 37.89 -7.24 -31.92
N ALA A 600 37.01 -6.27 -31.67
CA ALA A 600 36.92 -5.58 -30.39
C ALA A 600 36.50 -6.52 -29.25
N LEU A 601 35.59 -7.48 -29.52
CA LEU A 601 35.23 -8.50 -28.55
C LEU A 601 36.41 -9.41 -28.25
N ASN A 602 37.11 -9.91 -29.28
CA ASN A 602 38.27 -10.78 -29.15
C ASN A 602 39.40 -10.11 -28.37
N GLU A 603 39.65 -8.82 -28.60
CA GLU A 603 40.63 -8.04 -27.83
C GLU A 603 40.24 -7.89 -26.35
N SER A 604 38.94 -7.73 -26.08
CA SER A 604 38.38 -7.63 -24.73
C SER A 604 38.47 -8.98 -24.00
N TRP A 605 37.97 -10.03 -24.63
CA TRP A 605 37.84 -11.37 -24.06
C TRP A 605 39.14 -12.18 -24.10
N GLY A 606 40.14 -11.78 -24.89
CA GLY A 606 41.32 -12.61 -25.16
C GLY A 606 40.94 -13.89 -25.90
N SER A 607 40.06 -13.77 -26.90
CA SER A 607 39.55 -14.87 -27.73
C SER A 607 39.89 -14.67 -29.22
N ASP A 608 39.52 -15.64 -30.06
CA ASP A 608 39.82 -15.70 -31.49
C ASP A 608 38.61 -16.11 -32.35
N TYR A 609 37.39 -15.72 -31.93
CA TYR A 609 36.16 -16.02 -32.67
C TYR A 609 36.17 -15.34 -34.05
N SER A 610 35.79 -16.07 -35.11
CA SER A 610 35.70 -15.54 -36.48
C SER A 610 34.47 -14.66 -36.72
N ALA A 611 33.41 -14.84 -35.93
CA ALA A 611 32.18 -14.06 -35.96
C ALA A 611 31.41 -14.24 -34.64
N PHE A 612 30.41 -13.38 -34.38
CA PHE A 612 29.60 -13.45 -33.14
C PHE A 612 28.77 -14.74 -33.02
N ASP A 613 28.38 -15.35 -34.14
CA ASP A 613 27.61 -16.59 -34.16
C ASP A 613 28.43 -17.84 -33.83
N ALA A 614 29.76 -17.77 -33.97
CA ALA A 614 30.71 -18.81 -33.55
C ALA A 614 30.90 -18.88 -32.02
N ILE A 615 30.31 -17.95 -31.26
CA ILE A 615 30.39 -17.94 -29.79
C ILE A 615 29.43 -19.01 -29.24
N GLU A 616 29.98 -20.05 -28.61
CA GLU A 616 29.21 -21.14 -27.99
C GLU A 616 29.26 -21.11 -26.45
N PRO A 617 28.24 -21.69 -25.76
CA PRO A 617 28.30 -21.92 -24.32
C PRO A 617 29.46 -22.87 -24.02
N LYS A 618 30.28 -22.54 -23.03
CA LYS A 618 31.34 -23.46 -22.60
C LYS A 618 30.77 -24.42 -21.56
N ILE A 619 30.65 -25.70 -21.92
CA ILE A 619 30.13 -26.76 -21.06
C ILE A 619 31.30 -27.63 -20.62
N ASP A 620 31.60 -27.64 -19.32
CA ASP A 620 32.62 -28.53 -18.73
C ASP A 620 31.92 -29.69 -18.01
N GLU A 621 31.96 -30.89 -18.60
CA GLU A 621 31.36 -32.09 -18.01
C GLU A 621 32.20 -32.72 -16.89
N THR A 622 33.42 -32.22 -16.65
CA THR A 622 34.39 -32.87 -15.76
C THR A 622 34.38 -32.33 -14.33
N ALA A 623 33.72 -31.20 -14.08
CA ALA A 623 33.98 -30.37 -12.91
C ALA A 623 32.89 -30.35 -11.81
N ILE A 624 31.89 -31.26 -11.85
CA ILE A 624 30.89 -31.46 -10.77
C ILE A 624 30.83 -32.94 -10.32
N PRO A 625 31.78 -33.40 -9.47
CA PRO A 625 31.92 -34.82 -9.13
C PRO A 625 30.89 -35.38 -8.13
N TRP A 626 30.10 -34.55 -7.44
CA TRP A 626 29.29 -34.98 -6.28
C TRP A 626 27.87 -35.51 -6.59
N TYR A 627 27.46 -35.60 -7.86
CA TYR A 627 26.20 -36.25 -8.24
C TYR A 627 26.44 -37.65 -8.83
N PRO A 628 25.78 -38.70 -8.30
CA PRO A 628 26.08 -40.09 -8.65
C PRO A 628 25.56 -40.52 -10.02
N LYS A 629 24.51 -39.88 -10.56
CA LYS A 629 23.91 -40.22 -11.88
C LYS A 629 24.20 -39.14 -12.93
N ARG A 630 24.59 -39.55 -14.15
CA ARG A 630 24.84 -38.63 -15.28
C ARG A 630 23.64 -37.74 -15.60
N SER A 631 22.43 -38.29 -15.62
CA SER A 631 21.19 -37.52 -15.87
C SER A 631 20.94 -36.41 -14.84
N GLN A 632 21.42 -36.59 -13.60
CA GLN A 632 21.33 -35.56 -12.57
C GLN A 632 22.41 -34.48 -12.72
N ARG A 633 23.51 -34.74 -13.43
CA ARG A 633 24.61 -33.78 -13.65
C ARG A 633 24.33 -32.79 -14.79
N VAL A 634 23.58 -33.20 -15.81
CA VAL A 634 23.35 -32.38 -17.02
C VAL A 634 22.74 -31.01 -16.70
N PRO A 635 21.61 -30.87 -15.97
CA PRO A 635 21.03 -29.56 -15.66
C PRO A 635 22.00 -28.66 -14.88
N TRP A 636 22.86 -29.24 -14.04
CA TRP A 636 23.86 -28.50 -13.28
C TRP A 636 25.02 -28.01 -14.17
N HIS A 637 25.54 -28.85 -15.08
CA HIS A 637 26.55 -28.42 -16.05
C HIS A 637 26.03 -27.30 -16.95
N LEU A 638 24.78 -27.41 -17.43
CA LEU A 638 24.13 -26.40 -18.26
C LEU A 638 23.86 -25.11 -17.48
N THR A 639 23.41 -25.21 -16.23
CA THR A 639 23.26 -24.05 -15.35
C THR A 639 24.60 -23.36 -15.12
N TRP A 640 25.65 -24.12 -14.89
CA TRP A 640 26.98 -23.57 -14.66
C TRP A 640 27.53 -22.87 -15.91
N ALA A 641 27.36 -23.47 -17.09
CA ALA A 641 27.67 -22.87 -18.38
C ALA A 641 26.83 -21.60 -18.64
N ASN A 642 25.53 -21.63 -18.34
CA ASN A 642 24.61 -20.48 -18.47
C ASN A 642 25.10 -19.26 -17.69
N ASN A 643 25.78 -19.48 -16.57
CA ASN A 643 26.27 -18.43 -15.69
C ASN A 643 27.78 -18.16 -15.82
N GLU A 644 28.42 -18.66 -16.89
CA GLU A 644 29.86 -18.46 -17.20
C GLU A 644 30.77 -18.84 -16.03
N TYR A 645 30.57 -20.06 -15.53
CA TYR A 645 31.39 -20.69 -14.49
C TYR A 645 31.27 -20.11 -13.07
N SER A 646 30.24 -19.32 -12.77
CA SER A 646 29.95 -18.89 -11.39
C SER A 646 29.50 -20.03 -10.47
N SER A 647 29.74 -19.87 -9.15
CA SER A 647 29.58 -20.94 -8.15
C SER A 647 28.16 -21.54 -8.08
N VAL A 648 28.06 -22.87 -8.13
CA VAL A 648 26.83 -23.65 -7.96
C VAL A 648 26.78 -24.42 -6.62
N ALA A 649 27.68 -24.14 -5.68
CA ALA A 649 27.57 -24.71 -4.35
C ALA A 649 26.30 -24.21 -3.65
N MET A 650 25.51 -25.11 -3.04
CA MET A 650 24.40 -24.73 -2.15
C MET A 650 24.95 -23.77 -1.10
N THR A 651 24.53 -22.50 -1.19
CA THR A 651 24.86 -21.41 -0.27
C THR A 651 26.33 -21.35 0.16
N SER A 652 27.22 -20.98 -0.75
CA SER A 652 28.46 -20.30 -0.38
C SER A 652 28.93 -19.50 -1.58
N GLY A 653 29.09 -18.18 -1.44
CA GLY A 653 29.76 -17.37 -2.46
C GLY A 653 31.21 -17.83 -2.57
N SER A 654 31.42 -18.87 -3.37
CA SER A 654 32.68 -19.58 -3.37
C SER A 654 33.72 -18.80 -4.16
N SER A 655 34.85 -18.63 -3.52
CA SER A 655 36.15 -18.25 -4.04
C SER A 655 36.76 -19.33 -4.94
N ALA A 656 35.97 -20.27 -5.47
CA ALA A 656 36.45 -21.36 -6.32
C ALA A 656 36.59 -20.91 -7.79
N TRP A 657 37.23 -19.76 -8.02
CA TRP A 657 37.83 -19.47 -9.32
C TRP A 657 39.27 -19.95 -9.25
N ASN A 658 39.64 -20.99 -10.00
CA ASN A 658 41.05 -21.15 -10.28
C ASN A 658 41.50 -20.05 -11.26
N GLU A 659 42.77 -19.65 -11.20
CA GLU A 659 43.29 -18.56 -12.04
C GLU A 659 43.21 -18.87 -13.54
N SER A 660 43.25 -20.16 -13.90
CA SER A 660 43.15 -20.65 -15.29
C SER A 660 41.78 -20.42 -15.95
N TRP A 661 40.72 -20.07 -15.21
CA TRP A 661 39.36 -19.90 -15.75
C TRP A 661 38.93 -18.42 -15.89
N ARG A 662 39.81 -17.45 -15.57
CA ARG A 662 39.46 -16.03 -15.42
C ARG A 662 39.33 -15.29 -16.75
N ASN A 663 38.13 -15.31 -17.33
CA ASN A 663 37.71 -14.33 -18.35
C ASN A 663 36.66 -13.37 -17.77
N TYR A 664 37.12 -12.37 -17.00
CA TYR A 664 36.23 -11.40 -16.35
C TYR A 664 35.35 -10.61 -17.33
N PRO A 665 35.86 -10.14 -18.49
CA PRO A 665 35.01 -9.50 -19.50
C PRO A 665 33.83 -10.36 -19.94
N ARG A 666 34.07 -11.64 -20.28
CA ARG A 666 33.00 -12.58 -20.66
C ARG A 666 31.98 -12.81 -19.54
N TYR A 667 32.45 -12.96 -18.30
CA TYR A 667 31.57 -13.09 -17.14
C TYR A 667 30.69 -11.84 -16.92
N ILE A 668 31.30 -10.64 -16.95
CA ILE A 668 30.57 -9.38 -16.78
C ILE A 668 29.53 -9.22 -17.88
N ASP A 669 29.88 -9.52 -19.12
CA ASP A 669 28.99 -9.45 -20.27
C ASP A 669 27.80 -10.39 -20.13
N ARG A 670 28.02 -11.64 -19.70
CA ARG A 670 26.91 -12.56 -19.45
C ARG A 670 25.96 -12.05 -18.37
N ARG A 671 26.49 -11.49 -17.28
CA ARG A 671 25.66 -10.89 -16.21
C ARG A 671 24.91 -9.65 -16.67
N SER A 672 25.57 -8.78 -17.44
CA SER A 672 24.91 -7.60 -18.04
C SER A 672 23.78 -8.03 -18.96
N PHE A 673 24.00 -9.06 -19.78
CA PHE A 673 22.97 -9.64 -20.61
C PHE A 673 21.80 -10.20 -19.80
N GLN A 674 22.02 -10.87 -18.66
CA GLN A 674 20.94 -11.40 -17.82
C GLN A 674 19.99 -10.31 -17.30
N TYR A 675 20.53 -9.18 -16.84
CA TYR A 675 19.72 -8.01 -16.45
C TYR A 675 19.02 -7.37 -17.65
N TRP A 676 19.74 -7.20 -18.76
CA TRP A 676 19.17 -6.65 -19.98
C TRP A 676 18.05 -7.53 -20.55
N ASN A 677 18.19 -8.84 -20.50
CA ASN A 677 17.22 -9.79 -21.02
C ASN A 677 15.94 -9.81 -20.18
N PHE A 678 16.06 -9.74 -18.85
CA PHE A 678 14.93 -9.49 -17.93
C PHE A 678 14.22 -8.18 -18.27
N ALA A 679 14.98 -7.08 -18.36
CA ALA A 679 14.46 -5.75 -18.67
C ALA A 679 13.77 -5.71 -20.05
N ASN A 680 14.33 -6.39 -21.05
CA ASN A 680 13.76 -6.55 -22.38
C ASN A 680 12.47 -7.38 -22.38
N TYR A 681 12.37 -8.40 -21.52
CA TYR A 681 11.12 -9.14 -21.31
C TYR A 681 10.03 -8.25 -20.69
N CYS A 682 10.37 -7.45 -19.68
CA CYS A 682 9.47 -6.45 -19.09
C CYS A 682 8.98 -5.44 -20.13
N ARG A 683 9.88 -4.96 -20.99
CA ARG A 683 9.54 -4.10 -22.13
C ARG A 683 8.52 -4.76 -23.06
N ARG A 684 8.73 -6.03 -23.43
CA ARG A 684 7.81 -6.80 -24.29
C ARG A 684 6.45 -7.00 -23.65
N PHE A 685 6.40 -7.29 -22.35
CA PHE A 685 5.14 -7.35 -21.59
C PHE A 685 4.40 -6.01 -21.64
N ARG A 686 5.10 -4.90 -21.37
CA ARG A 686 4.52 -3.55 -21.46
C ARG A 686 4.00 -3.24 -22.86
N ASP A 687 4.77 -3.56 -23.89
CA ASP A 687 4.39 -3.31 -25.28
C ASP A 687 3.15 -4.17 -25.65
N ALA A 688 3.03 -5.40 -25.13
CA ALA A 688 1.83 -6.22 -25.27
C ALA A 688 0.63 -5.65 -24.47
N ALA A 689 0.84 -5.14 -23.25
CA ALA A 689 -0.19 -4.48 -22.46
C ALA A 689 -0.70 -3.22 -23.18
N ARG A 690 0.16 -2.50 -23.90
CA ARG A 690 -0.22 -1.33 -24.70
C ARG A 690 -1.15 -1.62 -25.87
N VAL A 691 -1.24 -2.88 -26.30
CA VAL A 691 -2.23 -3.30 -27.32
C VAL A 691 -3.65 -3.28 -26.73
N ILE A 692 -3.82 -3.52 -25.43
CA ILE A 692 -5.13 -3.52 -24.75
C ILE A 692 -5.40 -2.23 -23.94
N ASP A 693 -4.36 -1.54 -23.48
CA ASP A 693 -4.41 -0.24 -22.80
C ASP A 693 -3.25 0.65 -23.28
N PRO A 694 -3.50 1.62 -24.19
CA PRO A 694 -2.44 2.49 -24.74
C PRO A 694 -1.62 3.25 -23.68
N HIS A 695 -2.13 3.40 -22.45
CA HIS A 695 -1.50 4.09 -21.34
C HIS A 695 -0.88 3.14 -20.30
N ALA A 696 -0.77 1.85 -20.64
CA ALA A 696 -0.21 0.84 -19.74
C ALA A 696 1.22 1.22 -19.30
N VAL A 697 1.37 1.30 -17.97
CA VAL A 697 2.64 1.26 -17.26
C VAL A 697 2.79 -0.15 -16.70
N ALA A 698 3.93 -0.79 -16.90
CA ALA A 698 4.17 -2.14 -16.40
C ALA A 698 5.53 -2.24 -15.71
N GLY A 699 5.62 -3.20 -14.79
CA GLY A 699 6.82 -3.42 -14.02
C GLY A 699 6.67 -4.54 -13.00
N VAL A 700 7.63 -4.63 -12.09
CA VAL A 700 7.69 -5.69 -11.08
C VAL A 700 7.66 -5.09 -9.68
N GLU A 701 7.23 -5.90 -8.73
CA GLU A 701 7.44 -5.63 -7.32
C GLU A 701 8.44 -6.64 -6.72
N GLY A 702 9.02 -6.25 -5.58
CA GLY A 702 9.94 -7.06 -4.84
C GLY A 702 11.38 -7.09 -5.38
N GLN A 703 12.21 -7.83 -4.65
CA GLN A 703 13.68 -7.97 -4.78
C GLN A 703 14.47 -6.65 -4.76
N ASP A 704 14.85 -6.20 -3.56
CA ASP A 704 16.05 -5.36 -3.40
C ASP A 704 17.27 -6.28 -3.31
N ILE A 705 18.03 -6.41 -4.39
CA ILE A 705 19.33 -7.08 -4.33
C ILE A 705 20.39 -6.14 -3.76
N TYR A 706 20.05 -5.17 -2.93
CA TYR A 706 21.03 -4.39 -2.16
C TYR A 706 22.07 -3.66 -3.01
N LEU A 707 21.61 -2.97 -4.07
CA LEU A 707 22.44 -2.34 -5.11
C LEU A 707 23.19 -3.33 -6.03
N ASP A 708 22.87 -4.62 -5.97
CA ASP A 708 23.42 -5.68 -6.82
C ASP A 708 22.61 -5.91 -8.11
N ALA A 709 21.44 -5.29 -8.23
CA ALA A 709 20.70 -5.26 -9.48
C ALA A 709 21.26 -4.17 -10.41
N ASP A 710 21.18 -4.39 -11.73
CA ASP A 710 21.48 -3.32 -12.70
C ASP A 710 20.31 -2.33 -12.76
N ILE A 711 20.29 -1.40 -11.79
CA ILE A 711 19.19 -0.44 -11.55
C ILE A 711 18.97 0.43 -12.81
N ASP A 712 20.04 0.87 -13.47
CA ASP A 712 19.95 1.70 -14.69
C ASP A 712 19.22 0.96 -15.83
N VAL A 713 19.59 -0.30 -16.07
CA VAL A 713 18.95 -1.11 -17.11
C VAL A 713 17.48 -1.39 -16.79
N ILE A 714 17.15 -1.73 -15.53
CA ILE A 714 15.78 -2.04 -15.11
C ILE A 714 14.87 -0.81 -15.24
N VAL A 715 15.28 0.32 -14.68
CA VAL A 715 14.47 1.56 -14.65
C VAL A 715 14.18 2.09 -16.06
N ARG A 716 15.08 1.89 -17.01
CA ARG A 716 14.88 2.34 -18.40
C ARG A 716 13.86 1.54 -19.20
N HIS A 717 13.69 0.26 -18.88
CA HIS A 717 12.86 -0.65 -19.66
C HIS A 717 11.52 -0.96 -19.00
N THR A 718 11.38 -0.63 -17.72
CA THR A 718 10.14 -0.68 -16.96
C THR A 718 9.51 0.72 -16.89
N GLY A 719 8.26 0.82 -16.44
CA GLY A 719 7.67 2.12 -16.04
C GLY A 719 7.34 2.20 -14.56
N TRP A 720 7.57 1.09 -13.84
CA TRP A 720 7.30 0.94 -12.42
C TRP A 720 8.25 -0.09 -11.80
N TRP A 721 8.77 0.18 -10.61
CA TRP A 721 9.48 -0.82 -9.81
C TRP A 721 9.36 -0.52 -8.32
N MET A 722 9.11 -1.57 -7.53
CA MET A 722 9.02 -1.47 -6.07
C MET A 722 10.02 -2.41 -5.36
N PRO A 723 11.33 -2.08 -5.34
CA PRO A 723 12.33 -2.87 -4.63
C PRO A 723 12.12 -2.82 -3.11
N TYR A 724 12.55 -3.83 -2.36
CA TYR A 724 12.39 -3.84 -0.90
C TYR A 724 13.29 -2.84 -0.15
N GLY A 725 12.71 -1.94 0.65
CA GLY A 725 13.51 -0.94 1.38
C GLY A 725 14.21 -1.42 2.67
N GLY A 726 13.79 -2.57 3.23
CA GLY A 726 14.00 -3.04 4.60
C GLY A 726 15.40 -2.83 5.23
N GLU A 727 16.22 -3.89 5.29
CA GLU A 727 17.49 -3.89 6.04
C GLU A 727 18.58 -2.96 5.46
N ASN A 728 18.36 -2.46 4.24
CA ASN A 728 19.34 -1.68 3.47
C ASN A 728 19.15 -0.16 3.57
N GLY A 729 18.15 0.30 4.34
CA GLY A 729 17.87 1.73 4.50
C GLY A 729 17.44 2.41 3.20
N ASP A 730 16.73 1.66 2.34
CA ASP A 730 16.13 2.14 1.10
C ASP A 730 17.12 2.77 0.09
N THR A 731 18.38 2.30 0.09
CA THR A 731 19.43 2.82 -0.81
C THR A 731 19.12 2.62 -2.30
N THR A 732 18.39 1.57 -2.67
CA THR A 732 17.98 1.35 -4.07
C THR A 732 17.03 2.45 -4.54
N ASN A 733 16.07 2.88 -3.72
CA ASN A 733 15.21 4.02 -4.05
C ASN A 733 15.98 5.35 -4.12
N GLU A 734 17.08 5.49 -3.37
CA GLU A 734 18.00 6.63 -3.49
C GLU A 734 18.74 6.66 -4.84
N VAL A 735 19.06 5.50 -5.42
CA VAL A 735 19.60 5.43 -6.78
C VAL A 735 18.50 5.72 -7.79
N ILE A 736 17.34 5.05 -7.68
CA ILE A 736 16.19 5.22 -8.59
C ILE A 736 15.79 6.70 -8.68
N ARG A 737 15.64 7.40 -7.55
CA ARG A 737 15.26 8.83 -7.57
C ARG A 737 16.22 9.73 -8.34
N SER A 738 17.48 9.31 -8.46
CA SER A 738 18.53 10.10 -9.10
C SER A 738 18.63 9.84 -10.60
N ILE A 739 18.25 8.64 -11.05
CA ILE A 739 18.50 8.16 -12.43
C ILE A 739 17.23 7.88 -13.23
N ALA A 740 16.09 7.74 -12.56
CA ALA A 740 14.83 7.41 -13.22
C ALA A 740 14.31 8.57 -14.07
N PRO A 741 13.66 8.27 -15.22
CA PRO A 741 12.99 9.30 -15.99
C PRO A 741 11.86 9.95 -15.17
N ARG A 742 11.55 11.21 -15.50
CA ARG A 742 10.41 11.91 -14.88
C ARG A 742 9.12 11.11 -15.08
N GLY A 743 8.31 11.00 -14.02
CA GLY A 743 7.06 10.25 -14.04
C GLY A 743 7.21 8.74 -13.82
N TYR A 744 8.43 8.23 -13.60
CA TYR A 744 8.64 6.83 -13.21
C TYR A 744 7.97 6.55 -11.86
N LEU A 745 7.22 5.45 -11.76
CA LEU A 745 6.52 5.09 -10.53
C LEU A 745 7.40 4.18 -9.67
N TYR A 746 7.67 4.56 -8.43
CA TYR A 746 8.51 3.75 -7.55
C TYR A 746 8.26 3.99 -6.06
N GLY A 747 8.75 3.06 -5.26
CA GLY A 747 8.63 3.02 -3.81
C GLY A 747 8.93 1.62 -3.32
N HIS A 748 8.28 1.18 -2.24
CA HIS A 748 8.38 -0.21 -1.78
C HIS A 748 7.12 -0.65 -1.03
N PHE A 749 6.91 -1.95 -0.87
CA PHE A 749 5.90 -2.48 0.04
C PHE A 749 6.33 -2.25 1.49
N SER A 750 5.58 -1.41 2.20
CA SER A 750 5.95 -0.87 3.50
C SER A 750 5.34 -1.64 4.68
N GLY A 751 6.18 -1.95 5.66
CA GLY A 751 5.75 -2.11 7.05
C GLY A 751 5.42 -0.74 7.65
N GLY A 752 4.73 -0.69 8.80
CA GLY A 752 4.42 0.59 9.47
C GLY A 752 5.67 1.44 9.78
N PHE A 753 6.85 0.83 9.83
CA PHE A 753 8.12 1.47 10.17
C PHE A 753 8.94 2.00 8.97
N SER A 754 8.63 1.60 7.72
CA SER A 754 9.39 2.01 6.53
C SER A 754 8.63 2.99 5.62
N PHE A 755 7.38 3.30 5.95
CA PHE A 755 6.52 4.23 5.20
C PHE A 755 7.20 5.57 4.90
N TRP A 756 7.66 6.27 5.94
CA TRP A 756 8.31 7.56 5.76
C TRP A 756 9.65 7.45 5.04
N GLN A 757 10.41 6.37 5.23
CA GLN A 757 11.69 6.20 4.52
C GLN A 757 11.50 6.24 3.01
N SER A 758 10.51 5.53 2.46
CA SER A 758 10.23 5.56 1.02
C SER A 758 9.88 6.97 0.53
N VAL A 759 9.02 7.69 1.25
CA VAL A 759 8.67 9.08 0.93
C VAL A 759 9.92 9.98 0.92
N LEU A 760 10.79 9.80 1.90
CA LEU A 760 12.05 10.55 2.06
C LEU A 760 13.16 10.13 1.08
N ARG A 761 12.87 9.19 0.17
CA ARG A 761 13.71 8.82 -0.99
C ARG A 761 13.00 9.14 -2.31
N GLY A 762 11.99 10.01 -2.27
CA GLY A 762 11.23 10.45 -3.44
C GLY A 762 10.15 9.48 -3.91
N GLY A 763 9.89 8.38 -3.17
CA GLY A 763 8.88 7.40 -3.53
C GLY A 763 7.51 8.05 -3.74
N ASN A 764 6.91 7.75 -4.90
CA ASN A 764 5.61 8.29 -5.33
C ASN A 764 4.52 7.21 -5.40
N THR A 765 4.88 5.93 -5.28
CA THR A 765 3.95 4.81 -5.25
C THR A 765 4.38 3.85 -4.15
N LEU A 766 3.71 3.91 -2.99
CA LEU A 766 4.03 3.08 -1.83
C LEU A 766 3.06 1.93 -1.70
N GLY A 767 3.57 0.75 -1.38
CA GLY A 767 2.77 -0.45 -1.19
C GLY A 767 2.46 -0.68 0.29
N LYS A 768 1.33 -1.32 0.57
CA LYS A 768 1.02 -1.89 1.88
C LYS A 768 0.64 -3.36 1.73
N TRP A 769 1.44 -4.22 2.35
CA TRP A 769 1.20 -5.66 2.42
C TRP A 769 0.71 -6.03 3.83
N ARG A 770 -0.45 -6.65 4.02
CA ARG A 770 -1.63 -6.80 3.14
C ARG A 770 -2.85 -6.27 3.91
N ILE A 771 -4.02 -6.25 3.27
CA ILE A 771 -5.30 -5.84 3.88
C ILE A 771 -5.63 -6.54 5.22
N ASP A 772 -5.22 -7.79 5.44
CA ASP A 772 -5.36 -8.50 6.73
C ASP A 772 -4.54 -7.89 7.88
N ASN A 773 -3.49 -7.13 7.56
CA ASN A 773 -2.69 -6.38 8.52
C ASN A 773 -3.26 -4.97 8.81
N VAL A 774 -4.37 -4.60 8.17
CA VAL A 774 -4.99 -3.28 8.28
C VAL A 774 -6.12 -3.29 9.29
N PHE A 775 -7.00 -4.29 9.20
CA PHE A 775 -8.19 -4.37 10.03
C PHE A 775 -8.03 -5.36 11.19
N THR A 776 -8.59 -5.02 12.34
CA THR A 776 -8.96 -6.00 13.37
C THR A 776 -10.13 -6.85 12.86
N PRO A 777 -10.43 -8.00 13.51
CA PRO A 777 -11.63 -8.77 13.22
C PRO A 777 -12.96 -7.99 13.35
N GLY A 778 -12.98 -6.89 14.12
CA GLY A 778 -14.09 -5.95 14.26
C GLY A 778 -14.16 -4.83 13.21
N MET A 779 -13.26 -4.84 12.21
CA MET A 779 -13.12 -3.81 11.17
C MET A 779 -12.64 -2.44 11.69
N GLN A 780 -11.89 -2.41 12.78
CA GLN A 780 -11.14 -1.22 13.22
C GLN A 780 -9.75 -1.21 12.59
N LEU A 781 -9.16 -0.03 12.43
CA LEU A 781 -7.77 0.06 12.01
C LEU A 781 -6.87 -0.47 13.12
N LYS A 782 -6.04 -1.47 12.83
CA LYS A 782 -4.99 -1.91 13.77
C LYS A 782 -4.09 -0.71 14.12
N PRO A 783 -3.61 -0.57 15.37
CA PRO A 783 -2.89 0.64 15.81
C PRO A 783 -1.69 0.99 14.94
N GLY A 784 -0.97 -0.02 14.43
CA GLY A 784 0.15 0.20 13.53
C GLY A 784 -0.25 0.91 12.23
N PHE A 785 -1.38 0.53 11.65
CA PHE A 785 -1.90 1.20 10.45
C PHE A 785 -2.58 2.53 10.81
N ARG A 786 -3.31 2.61 11.93
CA ARG A 786 -3.89 3.88 12.41
C ARG A 786 -2.82 4.96 12.56
N ARG A 787 -1.69 4.65 13.20
CA ARG A 787 -0.53 5.57 13.31
C ARG A 787 0.04 5.99 11.96
N LEU A 788 0.10 5.07 10.99
CA LEU A 788 0.50 5.40 9.62
C LEU A 788 -0.47 6.39 8.99
N VAL A 789 -1.79 6.12 9.08
CA VAL A 789 -2.83 6.98 8.52
C VAL A 789 -2.80 8.37 9.17
N ASP A 790 -2.72 8.44 10.49
CA ASP A 790 -2.71 9.72 11.22
C ASP A 790 -1.45 10.53 10.91
N SER A 791 -0.28 9.89 10.89
CA SER A 791 0.97 10.59 10.58
C SER A 791 1.05 11.01 9.10
N GLY A 792 0.56 10.17 8.20
CA GLY A 792 0.60 10.32 6.74
C GLY A 792 -0.57 11.11 6.13
N ARG A 793 -1.61 11.47 6.90
CA ARG A 793 -2.80 12.19 6.41
C ARG A 793 -2.46 13.39 5.53
N ILE A 794 -1.45 14.16 5.94
CA ILE A 794 -0.98 15.33 5.19
C ILE A 794 -0.41 14.98 3.81
N LEU A 795 0.21 13.81 3.66
CA LEU A 795 0.68 13.33 2.37
C LEU A 795 -0.51 13.00 1.46
N PHE A 796 -1.52 12.31 2.01
CA PHE A 796 -2.75 11.94 1.32
C PHE A 796 -3.59 13.16 0.93
N ASP A 797 -3.53 14.23 1.74
CA ASP A 797 -4.23 15.50 1.51
C ASP A 797 -3.53 16.41 0.50
N GLY A 798 -2.38 16.00 -0.06
CA GLY A 798 -1.79 16.66 -1.22
C GLY A 798 -0.30 16.93 -1.12
N VAL A 799 0.30 16.90 0.08
CA VAL A 799 1.76 17.13 0.23
C VAL A 799 2.57 16.02 -0.44
N GLY A 800 2.10 14.76 -0.43
CA GLY A 800 2.78 13.68 -1.14
C GLY A 800 2.83 13.94 -2.65
N SER A 801 1.69 14.36 -3.21
CA SER A 801 1.60 14.76 -4.62
C SER A 801 2.43 16.00 -4.92
N LEU A 802 2.51 16.98 -4.03
CA LEU A 802 3.37 18.15 -4.20
C LEU A 802 4.85 17.77 -4.21
N LEU A 803 5.32 16.98 -3.25
CA LEU A 803 6.75 16.72 -3.05
C LEU A 803 7.30 15.68 -4.03
N ASN A 804 6.57 14.58 -4.24
CA ASN A 804 7.05 13.42 -4.99
C ASN A 804 6.19 13.07 -6.22
N GLY A 805 4.99 13.64 -6.35
CA GLY A 805 4.11 13.44 -7.51
C GLY A 805 4.16 14.57 -8.55
N ASN A 806 4.69 15.74 -8.19
CA ASN A 806 4.66 16.93 -9.03
C ASN A 806 6.06 17.23 -9.58
N PRO A 807 6.24 17.34 -10.91
CA PRO A 807 7.54 17.59 -11.53
C PRO A 807 8.11 18.99 -11.28
N GLY A 808 7.30 19.89 -10.72
CA GLY A 808 7.68 21.25 -10.35
C GLY A 808 8.26 21.39 -8.94
N SER A 809 8.33 20.31 -8.17
CA SER A 809 9.09 20.28 -6.91
C SER A 809 10.40 19.51 -7.13
N GLU A 810 11.45 19.93 -6.45
CA GLU A 810 12.77 19.34 -6.59
C GLU A 810 13.27 18.87 -5.23
N MET A 811 13.55 17.57 -5.09
CA MET A 811 14.29 17.07 -3.94
C MET A 811 15.77 17.47 -4.09
N LEU A 812 16.28 18.25 -3.13
CA LEU A 812 17.59 18.90 -3.25
C LEU A 812 18.77 17.94 -3.05
N ASP A 813 19.94 18.35 -3.55
CA ASP A 813 21.25 17.83 -3.19
C ASP A 813 22.22 18.99 -2.85
N ASP A 814 23.32 18.67 -2.16
CA ASP A 814 24.32 19.65 -1.72
C ASP A 814 25.56 19.71 -2.64
N GLY A 815 25.39 19.36 -3.91
CA GLY A 815 26.48 19.31 -4.89
C GLY A 815 27.37 18.08 -4.74
N ILE A 816 26.84 16.99 -4.17
CA ILE A 816 27.53 15.71 -4.04
C ILE A 816 26.90 14.70 -4.99
N VAL A 817 27.73 14.08 -5.84
CA VAL A 817 27.34 12.93 -6.65
C VAL A 817 28.10 11.69 -6.23
N MET A 818 27.39 10.58 -6.06
CA MET A 818 27.97 9.25 -5.87
C MET A 818 27.83 8.45 -7.16
N LEU A 819 28.90 7.78 -7.58
CA LEU A 819 28.84 6.91 -8.76
C LEU A 819 28.50 5.49 -8.34
N HIS A 820 27.50 4.88 -8.99
CA HIS A 820 27.18 3.45 -8.88
C HIS A 820 27.57 2.75 -10.18
N SER A 821 28.42 1.73 -10.10
CA SER A 821 28.88 0.96 -11.28
C SER A 821 28.54 -0.50 -11.13
N MET A 822 27.68 -1.00 -12.01
CA MET A 822 27.29 -2.40 -11.99
C MET A 822 28.48 -3.32 -12.31
N ALA A 823 29.43 -2.86 -13.13
CA ALA A 823 30.67 -3.60 -13.38
C ALA A 823 31.54 -3.71 -12.11
N SER A 824 31.66 -2.61 -11.35
CA SER A 824 32.39 -2.62 -10.07
C SER A 824 31.71 -3.50 -9.03
N VAL A 825 30.37 -3.47 -8.96
CA VAL A 825 29.59 -4.35 -8.07
C VAL A 825 29.82 -5.84 -8.38
N LYS A 826 29.93 -6.21 -9.67
CA LYS A 826 30.26 -7.57 -10.09
C LYS A 826 31.69 -7.97 -9.70
N MET A 827 32.66 -7.07 -9.90
CA MET A 827 34.08 -7.34 -9.61
C MET A 827 34.41 -7.37 -8.12
N ALA A 828 33.73 -6.55 -7.31
CA ALA A 828 33.93 -6.52 -5.87
C ALA A 828 33.60 -7.84 -5.15
N LYS A 829 32.99 -8.81 -5.84
CA LYS A 829 32.66 -10.14 -5.31
C LYS A 829 33.71 -11.21 -5.59
N ILE A 830 34.76 -10.88 -6.35
CA ILE A 830 35.75 -11.84 -6.85
C ILE A 830 37.11 -11.56 -6.20
N GLY A 831 37.92 -12.61 -6.01
CA GLY A 831 39.27 -12.50 -5.45
C GLY A 831 39.25 -11.83 -4.08
N ASP A 832 40.10 -10.82 -3.89
CA ASP A 832 40.21 -10.06 -2.63
C ASP A 832 39.10 -9.00 -2.45
N GLY A 833 38.28 -8.77 -3.49
CA GLY A 833 37.06 -7.95 -3.51
C GLY A 833 36.29 -7.89 -2.18
N PRO A 834 35.79 -9.04 -1.71
CA PRO A 834 34.92 -9.12 -0.53
C PRO A 834 35.55 -8.59 0.76
N THR A 835 36.88 -8.57 0.87
CA THR A 835 37.58 -8.07 2.07
C THR A 835 37.46 -6.55 2.23
N TYR A 836 37.23 -5.82 1.13
CA TYR A 836 37.02 -4.37 1.11
C TYR A 836 35.55 -3.97 1.23
N GLY A 837 34.63 -4.93 1.19
CA GLY A 837 33.21 -4.72 1.32
C GLY A 837 32.42 -5.80 0.58
N ILE A 838 31.19 -6.07 1.05
CA ILE A 838 30.32 -7.08 0.44
C ILE A 838 29.00 -6.45 -0.01
N PHE A 839 28.46 -6.91 -1.14
CA PHE A 839 27.17 -6.46 -1.66
C PHE A 839 26.01 -7.42 -1.27
N ARG A 840 26.29 -8.68 -0.89
CA ARG A 840 25.30 -9.68 -0.44
C ARG A 840 25.31 -9.91 1.07
N TRP A 841 24.18 -10.38 1.58
CA TRP A 841 23.96 -10.83 2.96
C TRP A 841 24.40 -12.31 3.11
N ARG A 842 25.06 -12.68 4.20
CA ARG A 842 25.13 -14.07 4.72
C ARG A 842 24.88 -14.04 6.23
N ASP A 843 24.40 -15.16 6.77
CA ASP A 843 24.46 -15.41 8.21
C ASP A 843 25.82 -16.00 8.60
N ASP A 844 26.17 -15.86 9.88
CA ASP A 844 27.51 -16.11 10.43
C ASP A 844 27.94 -17.60 10.46
N ALA A 845 27.22 -18.50 9.78
CA ALA A 845 27.54 -19.94 9.73
C ALA A 845 27.39 -20.60 8.35
N GLY A 846 26.80 -19.95 7.34
CA GLY A 846 26.72 -20.53 5.99
C GLY A 846 25.86 -21.80 5.88
N LYS A 847 24.96 -22.07 6.84
CA LYS A 847 23.97 -23.16 6.73
C LYS A 847 22.60 -22.76 7.31
N VAL A 848 21.57 -23.09 6.53
CA VAL A 848 20.13 -22.96 6.78
C VAL A 848 19.73 -23.46 8.19
N ARG A 849 18.89 -22.67 8.89
CA ARG A 849 18.07 -23.02 10.07
C ARG A 849 18.36 -24.38 10.76
N SER A 850 19.41 -24.50 11.57
CA SER A 850 19.35 -25.08 12.95
C SER A 850 20.72 -25.15 13.67
N ALA A 851 20.64 -24.91 15.00
CA ALA A 851 21.48 -25.35 16.13
C ALA A 851 23.00 -25.52 15.87
N GLU A 852 23.80 -24.47 15.82
CA GLU A 852 24.45 -23.87 16.99
C GLU A 852 25.01 -22.46 16.67
N PRO A 853 25.11 -21.55 17.67
CA PRO A 853 25.30 -20.12 17.43
C PRO A 853 26.79 -19.71 17.36
N ARG A 854 27.16 -19.04 16.26
CA ARG A 854 28.27 -18.07 16.26
C ARG A 854 27.69 -16.67 16.49
N PRO A 855 28.44 -15.71 17.04
CA PRO A 855 27.88 -14.41 17.41
C PRO A 855 27.24 -13.78 16.17
N PRO A 856 25.99 -13.30 16.26
CA PRO A 856 25.29 -12.79 15.10
C PRO A 856 25.90 -11.42 14.71
N PHE A 857 25.72 -10.95 13.48
CA PHE A 857 25.71 -9.51 13.09
C PHE A 857 26.89 -8.93 12.25
N HIS A 858 27.76 -9.70 11.58
CA HIS A 858 28.97 -9.11 10.93
C HIS A 858 28.93 -8.80 9.41
N GLU A 859 27.85 -9.06 8.68
CA GLU A 859 27.88 -9.04 7.20
C GLU A 859 27.18 -7.84 6.51
N VAL A 860 25.98 -7.44 6.94
CA VAL A 860 25.22 -6.33 6.29
C VAL A 860 25.92 -4.96 6.42
N ASN A 861 26.86 -4.85 7.36
CA ASN A 861 27.54 -3.60 7.71
C ASN A 861 28.77 -3.33 6.84
N ARG A 862 29.27 -4.30 6.05
CA ARG A 862 30.45 -4.12 5.18
C ARG A 862 30.12 -3.51 3.80
N ARG A 863 29.03 -2.74 3.68
CA ARG A 863 28.57 -2.12 2.41
C ARG A 863 29.04 -0.68 2.28
N ASN A 864 29.99 -0.42 1.38
CA ASN A 864 30.56 0.93 1.20
C ASN A 864 29.51 1.99 0.82
N HIS A 865 28.64 1.71 -0.15
CA HIS A 865 27.57 2.63 -0.55
C HIS A 865 26.64 3.02 0.61
N ARG A 866 26.27 2.05 1.44
CA ARG A 866 25.41 2.27 2.61
C ARG A 866 26.12 3.13 3.67
N ALA A 867 27.40 2.87 3.91
CA ALA A 867 28.20 3.65 4.86
C ALA A 867 28.34 5.12 4.44
N TRP A 868 28.61 5.36 3.15
CA TRP A 868 28.59 6.70 2.56
C TRP A 868 27.23 7.38 2.72
N HIS A 869 26.15 6.72 2.30
CA HIS A 869 24.78 7.24 2.44
C HIS A 869 24.50 7.66 3.88
N ARG A 870 24.71 6.76 4.85
CA ARG A 870 24.48 7.02 6.27
C ARG A 870 25.29 8.21 6.77
N ASN A 871 26.59 8.28 6.48
CA ASN A 871 27.46 9.33 7.01
C ASN A 871 27.19 10.71 6.38
N LEU A 872 26.82 10.76 5.10
CA LEU A 872 26.34 11.98 4.43
C LEU A 872 25.04 12.47 5.07
N ARG A 873 24.03 11.61 5.20
CA ARG A 873 22.75 11.95 5.83
C ARG A 873 22.92 12.39 7.29
N ALA A 874 23.81 11.71 8.03
CA ALA A 874 24.11 12.05 9.43
C ALA A 874 24.75 13.44 9.53
N SER A 875 25.43 13.85 8.48
CA SER A 875 26.03 15.18 8.37
C SER A 875 25.04 16.25 7.92
N THR A 876 23.74 15.93 7.85
CA THR A 876 22.64 16.78 7.33
C THR A 876 22.83 17.19 5.88
N LEU A 877 23.48 16.33 5.09
CA LEU A 877 23.73 16.53 3.67
C LEU A 877 22.83 15.63 2.81
N GLN A 878 22.48 16.13 1.64
CA GLN A 878 21.82 15.42 0.56
C GLN A 878 22.77 15.28 -0.63
N PHE A 879 22.63 14.19 -1.37
CA PHE A 879 23.46 13.86 -2.52
C PHE A 879 22.60 13.21 -3.58
N ARG A 880 23.15 12.87 -4.73
CA ARG A 880 22.45 12.08 -5.76
C ARG A 880 23.38 11.04 -6.36
N TYR A 881 22.82 10.12 -7.12
CA TYR A 881 23.56 9.11 -7.88
C TYR A 881 23.65 9.44 -9.36
N THR A 882 24.71 8.94 -9.99
CA THR A 882 24.76 8.66 -11.43
C THR A 882 25.31 7.26 -11.64
N THR A 883 25.05 6.66 -12.81
CA THR A 883 25.58 5.34 -13.16
C THR A 883 26.66 5.40 -14.23
N ASP A 884 27.47 4.34 -14.30
CA ASP A 884 28.41 4.10 -15.41
C ASP A 884 27.69 4.08 -16.78
N GLY A 885 26.47 3.51 -16.82
CA GLY A 885 25.62 3.56 -18.00
C GLY A 885 25.24 4.98 -18.44
N GLN A 886 24.82 5.86 -17.52
CA GLN A 886 24.48 7.25 -17.84
C GLN A 886 25.69 8.03 -18.35
N ILE A 887 26.88 7.75 -17.82
CA ILE A 887 28.13 8.37 -18.26
C ILE A 887 28.45 7.95 -19.71
N ARG A 888 28.44 6.65 -20.02
CA ARG A 888 28.70 6.14 -21.38
C ARG A 888 27.73 6.70 -22.43
N ARG A 889 26.48 6.99 -22.04
CA ARG A 889 25.46 7.59 -22.93
C ARG A 889 25.47 9.12 -22.96
N GLY A 890 26.34 9.77 -22.18
CA GLY A 890 26.43 11.24 -22.12
C GLY A 890 25.22 11.91 -21.46
N GLU A 891 24.50 11.20 -20.59
CA GLU A 891 23.28 11.69 -19.93
C GLU A 891 23.55 12.40 -18.59
N PHE A 892 24.79 12.34 -18.10
CA PHE A 892 25.20 12.96 -16.85
C PHE A 892 26.03 14.22 -17.10
N ASP A 893 25.60 15.34 -16.53
CA ASP A 893 26.39 16.58 -16.51
C ASP A 893 27.21 16.70 -15.20
N PRO A 894 28.54 16.54 -15.25
CA PRO A 894 29.39 16.65 -14.06
C PRO A 894 29.47 18.07 -13.48
N ALA A 895 29.11 19.12 -14.23
CA ALA A 895 29.20 20.51 -13.77
C ALA A 895 28.19 20.83 -12.65
N SER A 896 27.16 20.01 -12.50
CA SER A 896 26.17 20.14 -11.43
C SER A 896 26.63 19.53 -10.10
N ALA A 897 27.85 18.97 -10.01
CA ALA A 897 28.45 18.50 -8.77
C ALA A 897 29.70 19.33 -8.40
N ARG A 898 29.96 19.45 -7.09
CA ARG A 898 31.22 19.96 -6.52
C ARG A 898 32.13 18.82 -6.09
N ILE A 899 31.53 17.74 -5.58
CA ILE A 899 32.22 16.55 -5.10
C ILE A 899 31.68 15.32 -5.83
N MET A 900 32.60 14.49 -6.32
CA MET A 900 32.32 13.19 -6.91
C MET A 900 32.91 12.07 -6.04
N ILE A 901 32.08 11.14 -5.59
CA ILE A 901 32.48 10.03 -4.72
C ILE A 901 32.51 8.72 -5.51
N LEU A 902 33.66 8.05 -5.46
CA LEU A 902 33.92 6.71 -5.96
C LEU A 902 33.88 5.72 -4.79
N SER A 903 32.71 5.13 -4.55
CA SER A 903 32.50 4.13 -3.49
C SER A 903 32.82 2.73 -4.02
N GLN A 904 33.98 2.19 -3.70
CA GLN A 904 34.50 0.90 -4.20
C GLN A 904 34.37 0.79 -5.74
N TYR A 905 34.71 1.88 -6.44
CA TYR A 905 34.57 2.01 -7.88
C TYR A 905 35.80 1.43 -8.59
N GLU A 906 35.91 0.10 -8.57
CA GLU A 906 37.10 -0.63 -8.98
C GLU A 906 37.22 -0.81 -10.50
N VAL A 907 36.12 -0.70 -11.25
CA VAL A 907 36.09 -0.84 -12.71
C VAL A 907 35.83 0.51 -13.35
N ILE A 908 36.81 1.03 -14.08
CA ILE A 908 36.72 2.31 -14.81
C ILE A 908 37.00 2.07 -16.30
N GLY A 909 36.04 2.40 -17.14
CA GLY A 909 36.18 2.39 -18.59
C GLY A 909 36.67 3.74 -19.15
N PRO A 910 36.86 3.83 -20.49
CA PRO A 910 37.43 5.02 -21.12
C PRO A 910 36.55 6.27 -20.98
N ASP A 911 35.23 6.12 -21.07
CA ASP A 911 34.29 7.23 -20.96
C ASP A 911 34.21 7.74 -19.51
N GLU A 912 34.16 6.83 -18.55
CA GLU A 912 34.20 7.16 -17.13
C GLU A 912 35.53 7.83 -16.76
N GLU A 913 36.67 7.30 -17.22
CA GLU A 913 37.99 7.90 -17.02
C GLU A 913 38.04 9.34 -17.57
N LYS A 914 37.61 9.53 -18.83
CA LYS A 914 37.60 10.83 -19.49
C LYS A 914 36.76 11.84 -18.71
N LEU A 915 35.55 11.43 -18.28
CA LEU A 915 34.64 12.29 -17.51
C LEU A 915 35.23 12.65 -16.14
N ILE A 916 35.76 11.66 -15.41
CA ILE A 916 36.34 11.86 -14.07
C ILE A 916 37.55 12.81 -14.15
N ARG A 917 38.46 12.59 -15.09
CA ARG A 917 39.63 13.46 -15.30
C ARG A 917 39.22 14.87 -15.64
N LYS A 918 38.23 15.04 -16.54
CA LYS A 918 37.69 16.35 -16.90
C LYS A 918 37.06 17.05 -15.69
N PHE A 919 36.25 16.35 -14.89
CA PHE A 919 35.63 16.89 -13.69
C PHE A 919 36.66 17.45 -12.70
N VAL A 920 37.74 16.70 -12.43
CA VAL A 920 38.81 17.18 -11.55
C VAL A 920 39.59 18.34 -12.19
N HIS A 921 39.94 18.22 -13.47
CA HIS A 921 40.63 19.28 -14.19
C HIS A 921 39.88 20.63 -14.13
N ASP A 922 38.56 20.59 -14.22
CA ASP A 922 37.70 21.78 -14.24
C ASP A 922 37.41 22.38 -12.85
N GLY A 923 37.90 21.76 -11.77
CA GLY A 923 37.80 22.29 -10.41
C GLY A 923 37.04 21.41 -9.42
N GLY A 924 36.49 20.27 -9.87
CA GLY A 924 35.80 19.32 -9.01
C GLY A 924 36.74 18.61 -8.04
N MET A 925 36.17 18.15 -6.92
CA MET A 925 36.87 17.30 -5.96
C MET A 925 36.44 15.85 -6.11
N LEU A 926 37.38 14.97 -6.45
CA LEU A 926 37.16 13.53 -6.51
C LEU A 926 37.57 12.87 -5.19
N ILE A 927 36.72 12.04 -4.62
CA ILE A 927 37.01 11.25 -3.42
C ILE A 927 36.81 9.77 -3.74
N ALA A 928 37.83 8.95 -3.51
CA ALA A 928 37.73 7.48 -3.57
C ALA A 928 37.99 6.88 -2.19
N ASP A 929 37.26 5.83 -1.83
CA ASP A 929 37.51 5.10 -0.57
C ASP A 929 38.66 4.10 -0.71
N VAL A 930 38.55 3.08 -1.56
CA VAL A 930 39.55 2.03 -1.79
C VAL A 930 39.60 1.59 -3.25
N ARG A 931 40.80 1.29 -3.72
CA ARG A 931 41.10 0.65 -5.03
C ARG A 931 40.39 1.27 -6.26
N PRO A 932 40.33 2.61 -6.40
CA PRO A 932 39.66 3.22 -7.55
C PRO A 932 40.31 2.80 -8.87
N GLY A 933 39.52 2.25 -9.79
CA GLY A 933 39.98 1.86 -11.13
C GLY A 933 41.06 0.76 -11.13
N PHE A 934 41.05 -0.16 -10.17
CA PHE A 934 41.97 -1.30 -10.15
C PHE A 934 41.86 -2.17 -11.42
N TYR A 935 40.64 -2.27 -11.98
CA TYR A 935 40.36 -2.91 -13.26
C TYR A 935 40.04 -1.87 -14.34
N GLY A 936 40.42 -2.18 -15.58
CA GLY A 936 40.00 -1.42 -16.76
C GLY A 936 38.58 -1.77 -17.21
N ALA A 937 38.22 -1.31 -18.41
CA ALA A 937 36.93 -1.59 -19.04
C ALA A 937 36.53 -3.08 -18.94
N ARG A 938 35.26 -3.33 -18.61
CA ARG A 938 34.68 -4.68 -18.44
C ARG A 938 35.50 -5.60 -17.52
N GLY A 939 36.15 -5.06 -16.49
CA GLY A 939 36.85 -5.84 -15.47
C GLY A 939 38.21 -6.39 -15.93
N LYS A 940 38.76 -5.91 -17.05
CA LYS A 940 40.07 -6.36 -17.55
C LYS A 940 41.18 -6.07 -16.53
N PRO A 941 41.97 -7.07 -16.09
CA PRO A 941 43.08 -6.87 -15.16
C PRO A 941 44.14 -5.92 -15.70
N ARG A 942 44.80 -5.17 -14.81
CA ARG A 942 45.86 -4.21 -15.14
C ARG A 942 47.06 -4.36 -14.19
N LYS A 943 48.24 -3.91 -14.63
CA LYS A 943 49.45 -3.84 -13.77
C LYS A 943 49.48 -2.60 -12.84
N GLY A 944 48.49 -1.72 -12.95
CA GLY A 944 48.32 -0.51 -12.14
C GLY A 944 46.91 0.06 -12.35
N GLY A 945 46.47 0.97 -11.47
CA GLY A 945 45.12 1.52 -11.52
C GLY A 945 44.92 2.56 -12.63
N VAL A 946 43.68 2.68 -13.12
CA VAL A 946 43.29 3.61 -14.19
C VAL A 946 43.52 5.08 -13.79
N LEU A 947 43.36 5.40 -12.51
CA LEU A 947 43.47 6.77 -11.97
C LEU A 947 44.64 6.96 -11.00
N ASP A 948 45.63 6.05 -11.00
CA ASP A 948 46.77 6.06 -10.08
C ASP A 948 47.53 7.40 -10.10
N ASP A 949 47.80 7.92 -11.31
CA ASP A 949 48.44 9.22 -11.53
C ASP A 949 47.57 10.39 -11.04
N LEU A 950 46.24 10.27 -11.14
CA LEU A 950 45.32 11.31 -10.69
C LEU A 950 45.34 11.44 -9.16
N PHE A 951 45.46 10.33 -8.44
CA PHE A 951 45.56 10.28 -6.97
C PHE A 951 47.00 10.41 -6.43
N GLY A 952 48.01 10.31 -7.30
CA GLY A 952 49.41 10.35 -6.92
C GLY A 952 49.88 9.13 -6.15
N VAL A 953 49.45 7.96 -6.62
CA VAL A 953 49.73 6.65 -6.03
C VAL A 953 50.14 5.64 -7.09
N ARG A 954 50.46 4.43 -6.65
CA ARG A 954 50.64 3.26 -7.50
C ARG A 954 50.10 2.03 -6.79
N HIS A 955 49.12 1.36 -7.39
CA HIS A 955 48.69 0.03 -6.96
C HIS A 955 49.74 -1.00 -7.38
N ARG A 956 50.22 -1.84 -6.45
CA ARG A 956 51.31 -2.80 -6.72
C ARG A 956 50.81 -4.20 -7.10
N ALA A 957 49.75 -4.67 -6.44
CA ALA A 957 49.13 -5.97 -6.67
C ALA A 957 47.70 -5.97 -6.07
N SER A 958 46.93 -7.02 -6.36
CA SER A 958 45.74 -7.31 -5.54
C SER A 958 46.21 -7.88 -4.20
N ALA A 959 45.58 -7.44 -3.12
CA ALA A 959 45.79 -7.96 -1.78
C ALA A 959 44.50 -7.85 -0.97
N GLU A 960 44.32 -8.72 0.03
CA GLU A 960 43.25 -8.61 1.02
C GLU A 960 43.36 -7.30 1.83
N ALA A 961 42.22 -6.78 2.27
CA ALA A 961 42.17 -5.63 3.16
C ALA A 961 42.84 -5.94 4.49
N ALA A 962 43.72 -5.06 4.95
CA ALA A 962 44.38 -5.17 6.24
C ALA A 962 43.67 -4.30 7.29
N GLN A 963 43.32 -4.87 8.44
CA GLN A 963 42.87 -4.10 9.60
C GLN A 963 44.09 -3.53 10.33
N ALA A 964 44.15 -2.21 10.50
CA ALA A 964 45.24 -1.56 11.21
C ALA A 964 44.79 -0.28 11.93
N PRO A 965 45.42 0.08 13.06
CA PRO A 965 45.18 1.34 13.74
C PRO A 965 45.61 2.50 12.84
N ALA A 966 44.69 3.43 12.63
CA ALA A 966 44.77 4.51 11.68
C ALA A 966 44.59 5.87 12.33
N GLU A 967 45.48 6.81 12.00
CA GLU A 967 45.43 8.21 12.42
C GLU A 967 45.61 9.13 11.21
N ILE A 968 44.92 10.27 11.22
CA ILE A 968 45.05 11.29 10.17
C ILE A 968 45.27 12.63 10.85
N GLU A 969 46.31 13.35 10.46
CA GLU A 969 46.51 14.73 10.86
C GLU A 969 47.18 15.50 9.73
N GLY A 970 46.49 16.51 9.21
CA GLY A 970 46.99 17.29 8.09
C GLY A 970 46.15 18.52 7.80
N THR A 971 46.54 19.25 6.76
CA THR A 971 45.79 20.42 6.29
C THR A 971 45.61 20.34 4.78
N ILE A 972 44.37 20.54 4.33
CA ILE A 972 44.02 20.70 2.92
C ILE A 972 43.53 22.13 2.72
N GLY A 973 44.22 22.91 1.88
CA GLY A 973 43.97 24.35 1.77
C GLY A 973 44.13 25.04 3.13
N ARG A 974 43.02 25.58 3.68
CA ARG A 974 42.98 26.23 5.00
C ARG A 974 42.33 25.36 6.10
N THR A 975 41.84 24.17 5.74
CA THR A 975 41.08 23.31 6.66
C THR A 975 42.01 22.28 7.28
N ARG A 976 42.16 22.33 8.62
CA ARG A 976 42.84 21.29 9.39
C ARG A 976 41.94 20.07 9.49
N LEU A 977 42.46 18.90 9.17
CA LEU A 977 41.81 17.61 9.28
C LEU A 977 42.53 16.80 10.35
N LYS A 978 41.76 16.26 11.31
CA LYS A 978 42.29 15.39 12.35
C LYS A 978 41.31 14.24 12.58
N LEU A 979 41.83 13.02 12.59
CA LEU A 979 41.15 11.80 12.97
C LEU A 979 42.05 11.07 13.97
N GLU A 980 41.57 10.91 15.20
CA GLU A 980 42.30 10.20 16.26
C GLU A 980 42.40 8.70 15.95
N GLN A 981 43.34 8.01 16.59
CA GLN A 981 43.65 6.62 16.28
C GLN A 981 42.41 5.70 16.36
N ARG A 982 42.16 4.91 15.31
CA ARG A 982 41.10 3.88 15.27
C ARG A 982 41.41 2.79 14.24
N ASP A 983 40.87 1.59 14.42
CA ASP A 983 41.07 0.51 13.45
C ASP A 983 40.26 0.77 12.18
N LEU A 984 40.96 0.80 11.03
CA LEU A 984 40.37 0.90 9.70
C LEU A 984 40.84 -0.28 8.83
N PHE A 985 40.02 -0.65 7.85
CA PHE A 985 40.37 -1.68 6.86
C PHE A 985 40.92 -0.99 5.60
N VAL A 986 42.19 -1.18 5.33
CA VAL A 986 42.95 -0.48 4.29
C VAL A 986 43.43 -1.40 3.19
N ASN A 987 43.74 -0.86 2.01
CA ASN A 987 44.50 -1.61 1.00
C ASN A 987 46.00 -1.49 1.31
N PRO A 988 46.68 -2.58 1.73
CA PRO A 988 48.10 -2.54 2.04
C PRO A 988 48.98 -2.50 0.78
N ALA A 989 48.46 -2.86 -0.40
CA ALA A 989 49.22 -2.97 -1.64
C ALA A 989 49.24 -1.66 -2.46
N ILE A 990 49.53 -0.54 -1.79
CA ILE A 990 49.61 0.78 -2.39
C ILE A 990 50.87 1.53 -1.98
N GLU A 991 51.39 2.33 -2.90
CA GLU A 991 52.53 3.22 -2.68
C GLU A 991 52.17 4.64 -3.09
N VAL A 992 52.62 5.63 -2.32
CA VAL A 992 52.48 7.06 -2.68
C VAL A 992 53.59 7.43 -3.65
N THR A 993 53.25 8.11 -4.75
CA THR A 993 54.21 8.63 -5.74
C THR A 993 54.41 10.13 -5.55
N ASP A 994 53.55 10.96 -6.15
CA ASP A 994 53.56 12.43 -6.02
C ASP A 994 52.38 12.98 -5.21
N GLY A 995 51.51 12.10 -4.69
CA GLY A 995 50.46 12.44 -3.74
C GLY A 995 51.02 12.74 -2.34
N ARG A 996 50.21 13.38 -1.49
CA ARG A 996 50.57 13.66 -0.09
C ARG A 996 49.64 12.91 0.86
N ALA A 997 50.17 11.90 1.55
CA ALA A 997 49.45 11.21 2.62
C ALA A 997 49.32 12.12 3.85
N LEU A 998 48.10 12.27 4.38
CA LEU A 998 47.83 13.00 5.62
C LEU A 998 47.78 12.09 6.85
N GLY A 999 47.88 10.78 6.67
CA GLY A 999 47.80 9.82 7.75
C GLY A 999 48.39 8.46 7.40
N ARG A 1000 48.39 7.56 8.38
CA ARG A 1000 48.82 6.16 8.21
C ARG A 1000 47.90 5.22 8.99
N ALA A 1001 47.70 4.02 8.44
CA ALA A 1001 47.12 2.87 9.12
C ALA A 1001 48.22 1.79 9.26
N GLY A 1002 48.80 1.67 10.45
CA GLY A 1002 50.07 0.95 10.62
C GLY A 1002 51.15 1.49 9.68
N ARG A 1003 51.56 0.69 8.69
CA ARG A 1003 52.55 1.09 7.66
C ARG A 1003 51.93 1.66 6.38
N THR A 1004 50.62 1.52 6.21
CA THR A 1004 49.92 1.86 4.98
C THR A 1004 49.54 3.34 4.94
N PRO A 1005 49.84 4.10 3.87
CA PRO A 1005 49.42 5.49 3.75
C PRO A 1005 47.90 5.59 3.54
N ILE A 1006 47.28 6.59 4.17
CA ILE A 1006 45.84 6.87 4.07
C ILE A 1006 45.59 8.36 3.91
N CYS A 1007 44.40 8.72 3.43
CA CYS A 1007 44.00 10.11 3.12
C CYS A 1007 45.06 10.83 2.28
N ILE A 1008 45.30 10.28 1.09
CA ILE A 1008 46.29 10.75 0.13
C ILE A 1008 45.64 11.82 -0.73
N VAL A 1009 46.24 13.00 -0.77
CA VAL A 1009 45.69 14.18 -1.44
C VAL A 1009 46.63 14.61 -2.56
N ARG A 1010 46.06 14.90 -3.73
CA ARG A 1010 46.77 15.47 -4.87
C ARG A 1010 45.96 16.62 -5.49
N GLU A 1011 46.59 17.78 -5.57
CA GLU A 1011 46.06 18.91 -6.34
C GLU A 1011 46.42 18.69 -7.82
N THR A 1012 45.46 18.82 -8.72
CA THR A 1012 45.68 18.53 -10.15
C THR A 1012 44.71 19.29 -11.04
N GLY A 1013 45.23 19.95 -12.08
CA GLY A 1013 44.45 20.93 -12.84
C GLY A 1013 43.97 22.06 -11.93
N LYS A 1014 42.68 22.39 -11.98
CA LYS A 1014 42.05 23.35 -11.05
C LYS A 1014 41.40 22.70 -9.83
N GLY A 1015 41.34 21.37 -9.79
CA GLY A 1015 40.65 20.60 -8.76
C GLY A 1015 41.59 19.71 -7.97
N ARG A 1016 41.00 18.70 -7.33
CA ARG A 1016 41.69 17.84 -6.36
C ARG A 1016 41.20 16.41 -6.41
N ALA A 1017 42.12 15.47 -6.20
CA ALA A 1017 41.81 14.06 -5.97
C ALA A 1017 42.23 13.65 -4.54
N VAL A 1018 41.34 12.94 -3.85
CA VAL A 1018 41.57 12.40 -2.50
C VAL A 1018 41.28 10.90 -2.48
N LEU A 1019 42.30 10.09 -2.20
CA LEU A 1019 42.14 8.67 -1.92
C LEU A 1019 42.21 8.43 -0.41
N LEU A 1020 41.09 8.02 0.19
CA LEU A 1020 41.04 7.68 1.62
C LEU A 1020 41.94 6.48 1.93
N ASN A 1021 41.95 5.50 1.03
CA ASN A 1021 42.61 4.20 1.16
C ASN A 1021 42.12 3.34 2.34
N PHE A 1022 40.87 3.53 2.75
CA PHE A 1022 40.17 2.65 3.70
C PHE A 1022 38.74 2.44 3.27
N ALA A 1023 38.21 1.23 3.52
CA ALA A 1023 36.84 0.93 3.18
C ALA A 1023 35.88 1.75 4.07
N MET A 1024 34.94 2.46 3.47
CA MET A 1024 34.06 3.39 4.17
C MET A 1024 33.20 2.71 5.24
N TRP A 1025 32.90 1.42 5.09
CA TRP A 1025 32.19 0.67 6.13
C TRP A 1025 32.98 0.53 7.45
N SER A 1026 34.31 0.61 7.40
CA SER A 1026 35.16 0.59 8.60
C SER A 1026 35.27 1.96 9.28
N PHE A 1027 34.85 3.04 8.60
CA PHE A 1027 34.86 4.39 9.17
C PHE A 1027 33.77 4.56 10.25
N PRO A 1028 34.03 5.34 11.32
CA PRO A 1028 33.05 5.55 12.38
C PRO A 1028 31.69 6.04 11.89
N LYS A 1029 30.65 5.52 12.55
CA LYS A 1029 29.26 5.87 12.26
C LYS A 1029 28.98 7.25 12.84
N LEU A 1030 28.66 8.23 12.01
CA LEU A 1030 28.42 9.61 12.47
C LEU A 1030 27.04 9.81 13.12
N ALA A 1031 26.19 8.79 12.99
CA ALA A 1031 24.79 8.72 13.38
C ALA A 1031 24.55 8.48 14.88
N VAL A 1032 25.45 7.76 15.55
CA VAL A 1032 25.23 7.16 16.88
C VAL A 1032 25.46 8.16 18.01
N HIS A 1033 24.74 7.99 19.14
CA HIS A 1033 24.73 8.94 20.27
C HIS A 1033 26.14 9.29 20.77
N ASP A 1034 26.94 8.27 21.05
CA ASP A 1034 28.32 8.39 21.53
C ASP A 1034 29.34 8.37 20.38
N GLY A 1035 28.91 8.76 19.17
CA GLY A 1035 29.75 8.77 17.98
C GLY A 1035 30.87 9.81 18.10
N PRO A 1036 32.10 9.50 17.68
CA PRO A 1036 33.26 10.35 17.93
C PRO A 1036 33.18 11.69 17.19
N ASP A 1037 33.29 12.81 17.92
CA ASP A 1037 33.17 14.17 17.38
C ASP A 1037 34.29 14.53 16.41
N ASP A 1038 35.49 14.00 16.62
CA ASP A 1038 36.62 14.17 15.71
C ASP A 1038 36.35 13.52 14.34
N ALA A 1039 35.64 12.37 14.28
CA ALA A 1039 35.23 11.75 13.02
C ALA A 1039 34.23 12.62 12.25
N VAL A 1040 33.28 13.23 12.96
CA VAL A 1040 32.31 14.16 12.36
C VAL A 1040 33.03 15.39 11.82
N ALA A 1041 33.95 15.95 12.61
CA ALA A 1041 34.76 17.10 12.23
C ALA A 1041 35.67 16.80 11.03
N PHE A 1042 36.33 15.64 11.01
CA PHE A 1042 37.12 15.14 9.88
C PHE A 1042 36.26 15.03 8.63
N PHE A 1043 35.13 14.32 8.71
CA PHE A 1043 34.29 14.04 7.56
C PHE A 1043 33.69 15.33 6.96
N ARG A 1044 33.11 16.20 7.82
CA ARG A 1044 32.59 17.50 7.39
C ARG A 1044 33.69 18.43 6.90
N GLY A 1045 34.85 18.43 7.56
CA GLY A 1045 36.01 19.22 7.16
C GLY A 1045 36.55 18.80 5.79
N LEU A 1046 36.61 17.50 5.52
CA LEU A 1046 37.03 16.97 4.23
C LEU A 1046 36.09 17.45 3.11
N LEU A 1047 34.78 17.32 3.30
CA LEU A 1047 33.79 17.81 2.32
C LEU A 1047 33.84 19.35 2.15
N ALA A 1048 34.07 20.08 3.24
CA ALA A 1048 34.22 21.54 3.19
C ALA A 1048 35.42 21.98 2.33
N THR A 1049 36.46 21.16 2.21
CA THR A 1049 37.60 21.45 1.33
C THR A 1049 37.25 21.37 -0.16
N GLY A 1050 36.14 20.72 -0.51
CA GLY A 1050 35.51 20.68 -1.83
C GLY A 1050 34.33 21.66 -1.97
N GLY A 1051 34.16 22.58 -1.01
CA GLY A 1051 33.11 23.59 -1.05
C GLY A 1051 31.71 23.08 -0.67
N VAL A 1052 31.61 21.95 0.05
CA VAL A 1052 30.33 21.42 0.54
C VAL A 1052 30.28 21.46 2.06
N ALA A 1053 29.25 22.10 2.61
CA ALA A 1053 29.02 22.21 4.04
C ALA A 1053 27.54 21.99 4.36
N PRO A 1054 27.20 21.53 5.58
CA PRO A 1054 25.81 21.36 5.99
C PRO A 1054 25.00 22.65 5.85
N THR A 1055 23.80 22.56 5.30
CA THR A 1055 22.87 23.68 5.09
C THR A 1055 22.01 23.99 6.31
N LEU A 1056 22.10 23.18 7.36
CA LEU A 1056 21.49 23.40 8.66
C LEU A 1056 22.24 22.61 9.74
N GLU A 1057 22.14 23.08 10.98
CA GLU A 1057 22.62 22.35 12.16
C GLU A 1057 21.46 21.89 13.02
N LEU A 1058 21.62 20.73 13.64
CA LEU A 1058 20.68 20.19 14.61
C LEU A 1058 21.38 20.13 15.97
N ALA A 1059 20.76 20.70 17.00
CA ALA A 1059 21.28 20.69 18.36
C ALA A 1059 20.27 20.10 19.36
N ASP A 1060 20.79 19.39 20.37
CA ASP A 1060 20.01 18.88 21.49
C ASP A 1060 19.70 19.98 22.53
N GLY A 1061 18.99 19.63 23.60
CA GLY A 1061 18.65 20.58 24.67
C GLY A 1061 19.85 21.17 25.42
N SER A 1062 21.03 20.55 25.31
CA SER A 1062 22.30 21.03 25.87
C SER A 1062 23.13 21.87 24.88
N GLY A 1063 22.64 22.05 23.65
CA GLY A 1063 23.35 22.77 22.59
C GLY A 1063 24.40 21.95 21.84
N ARG A 1064 24.56 20.65 22.17
CA ARG A 1064 25.45 19.72 21.44
C ARG A 1064 24.80 19.27 20.14
N ARG A 1065 25.58 18.74 19.19
CA ARG A 1065 25.05 18.19 17.93
C ARG A 1065 24.00 17.11 18.22
N HIS A 1066 22.80 17.28 17.67
CA HIS A 1066 21.76 16.26 17.74
C HIS A 1066 22.09 15.12 16.77
N ARG A 1067 21.85 13.88 17.20
CA ARG A 1067 22.16 12.66 16.47
C ARG A 1067 20.90 11.85 16.16
N ASN A 1068 21.01 10.78 15.36
CA ASN A 1068 19.89 9.94 14.94
C ASN A 1068 18.73 10.69 14.25
N ILE A 1069 19.00 11.79 13.54
CA ILE A 1069 18.02 12.55 12.76
C ILE A 1069 18.52 12.77 11.33
N GLU A 1070 17.69 12.43 10.35
CA GLU A 1070 17.83 12.84 8.96
C GLU A 1070 17.14 14.17 8.70
N ALA A 1071 17.75 15.00 7.87
CA ALA A 1071 17.12 16.17 7.28
C ALA A 1071 17.02 16.00 5.77
N MET A 1072 15.79 16.07 5.24
CA MET A 1072 15.51 16.03 3.80
C MET A 1072 14.85 17.33 3.39
N ARG A 1073 15.23 17.87 2.23
CA ARG A 1073 14.71 19.12 1.72
C ARG A 1073 14.21 18.97 0.30
N TRP A 1074 13.08 19.61 0.06
CA TRP A 1074 12.52 19.85 -1.26
C TRP A 1074 12.40 21.35 -1.47
N ARG A 1075 12.75 21.82 -2.66
CA ARG A 1075 12.40 23.15 -3.11
C ARG A 1075 11.07 23.07 -3.85
N THR A 1076 10.08 23.81 -3.36
CA THR A 1076 8.76 23.93 -4.02
C THR A 1076 8.61 25.23 -4.79
N GLY A 1077 9.56 26.16 -4.63
CA GLY A 1077 9.72 27.34 -5.48
C GLY A 1077 10.83 28.26 -5.00
N PRO A 1078 10.96 29.45 -5.61
CA PRO A 1078 11.98 30.43 -5.25
C PRO A 1078 11.85 30.83 -3.77
N GLY A 1079 12.90 30.57 -2.99
CA GLY A 1079 12.96 30.92 -1.59
C GLY A 1079 12.04 30.11 -0.66
N VAL A 1080 11.45 28.99 -1.12
CA VAL A 1080 10.57 28.13 -0.32
C VAL A 1080 11.07 26.69 -0.35
N GLU A 1081 11.38 26.14 0.82
CA GLU A 1081 11.77 24.75 1.01
C GLU A 1081 10.88 24.05 2.04
N VAL A 1082 10.59 22.78 1.79
CA VAL A 1082 10.01 21.86 2.77
C VAL A 1082 11.14 21.02 3.35
N LEU A 1083 11.38 21.16 4.65
CA LEU A 1083 12.31 20.40 5.46
C LEU A 1083 11.56 19.27 6.18
N ALA A 1084 11.99 18.03 5.98
CA ALA A 1084 11.55 16.88 6.77
C ALA A 1084 12.65 16.46 7.74
N LEU A 1085 12.35 16.46 9.04
CA LEU A 1085 13.19 15.91 10.09
C LEU A 1085 12.68 14.53 10.47
N HIS A 1086 13.49 13.50 10.27
CA HIS A 1086 13.08 12.12 10.48
C HIS A 1086 13.99 11.43 11.49
N GLY A 1087 13.39 10.94 12.57
CA GLY A 1087 14.09 10.21 13.63
C GLY A 1087 14.51 8.81 13.21
N PRO A 1088 15.05 8.01 14.13
CA PRO A 1088 15.54 6.67 13.82
C PRO A 1088 14.41 5.76 13.32
N ALA A 1089 14.72 4.98 12.29
CA ALA A 1089 13.86 3.95 11.71
C ALA A 1089 14.70 2.71 11.34
N TRP A 1090 14.02 1.60 10.96
CA TRP A 1090 14.69 0.35 10.61
C TRP A 1090 15.75 0.54 9.52
N GLY A 1091 16.94 -0.03 9.71
CA GLY A 1091 18.01 -0.01 8.70
C GLY A 1091 18.71 1.33 8.44
N THR A 1092 18.32 2.43 9.10
CA THR A 1092 18.87 3.78 8.84
C THR A 1092 19.77 4.34 9.95
N TRP A 1093 19.46 4.14 11.25
CA TRP A 1093 20.15 4.85 12.36
C TRP A 1093 20.77 3.96 13.45
N PRO A 1094 20.13 2.90 13.95
CA PRO A 1094 20.81 1.86 14.71
C PRO A 1094 21.18 0.68 13.80
N GLU A 1095 22.33 0.04 14.09
CA GLU A 1095 22.52 -1.34 13.62
C GLU A 1095 21.47 -2.25 14.31
N PRO A 1096 21.12 -3.40 13.72
CA PRO A 1096 20.21 -4.38 14.34
C PRO A 1096 20.70 -4.96 15.69
N ASN A 1097 21.74 -4.41 16.30
CA ASN A 1097 22.49 -4.95 17.43
C ASN A 1097 21.82 -4.67 18.80
N GLY A 1098 20.52 -4.36 18.80
CA GLY A 1098 19.69 -4.22 20.00
C GLY A 1098 18.34 -4.86 19.74
N SER A 1099 17.62 -5.27 20.79
CA SER A 1099 16.25 -5.76 20.63
C SER A 1099 15.47 -4.79 19.75
N HIS A 1100 14.72 -5.33 18.78
CA HIS A 1100 13.96 -4.57 17.77
C HIS A 1100 12.99 -3.51 18.36
N ASP A 1101 12.80 -3.56 19.67
CA ASP A 1101 11.87 -2.76 20.46
C ASP A 1101 12.50 -1.51 21.10
N ARG A 1102 13.84 -1.39 21.20
CA ARG A 1102 14.48 -0.23 21.88
C ARG A 1102 15.07 0.77 20.88
N MET A 1103 14.50 1.98 20.87
CA MET A 1103 15.03 3.11 20.09
C MET A 1103 16.34 3.65 20.68
N PRO A 1104 17.30 4.10 19.85
CA PRO A 1104 18.58 4.60 20.33
C PRO A 1104 18.43 5.95 21.04
N PRO A 1105 19.26 6.26 22.05
CA PRO A 1105 19.30 7.59 22.66
C PRO A 1105 19.52 8.69 21.60
N PRO A 1106 18.90 9.88 21.73
CA PRO A 1106 18.01 10.33 22.81
C PRO A 1106 16.51 10.00 22.59
N PHE A 1107 16.19 9.00 21.77
CA PHE A 1107 14.80 8.58 21.48
C PHE A 1107 14.32 7.47 22.43
N GLU A 1108 14.87 7.39 23.64
CA GLU A 1108 14.49 6.37 24.64
C GLU A 1108 13.05 6.62 25.11
N GLY A 1109 12.11 5.74 24.77
CA GLY A 1109 10.71 5.86 25.18
C GLY A 1109 9.70 5.36 24.14
N SER A 1110 8.44 5.77 24.29
CA SER A 1110 7.37 5.46 23.33
C SER A 1110 7.61 6.13 21.97
N MET A 1111 7.17 5.47 20.90
CA MET A 1111 7.16 6.04 19.54
C MET A 1111 6.33 7.33 19.42
N ASP A 1112 5.45 7.61 20.38
CA ASP A 1112 4.55 8.75 20.36
C ASP A 1112 5.16 10.01 21.00
N VAL A 1113 6.25 9.86 21.76
CA VAL A 1113 6.94 10.97 22.42
C VAL A 1113 7.93 11.60 21.46
N ALA A 1114 7.82 12.91 21.27
CA ALA A 1114 8.75 13.66 20.44
C ALA A 1114 9.99 14.07 21.23
N THR A 1115 11.17 13.79 20.68
CA THR A 1115 12.44 14.27 21.22
C THR A 1115 12.68 15.71 20.75
N PRO A 1116 12.95 16.66 21.68
CA PRO A 1116 13.19 18.05 21.31
C PRO A 1116 14.47 18.23 20.48
N VAL A 1117 14.39 19.04 19.43
CA VAL A 1117 15.53 19.45 18.61
C VAL A 1117 15.49 20.96 18.37
N THR A 1118 16.67 21.59 18.43
CA THR A 1118 16.86 22.96 17.97
C THR A 1118 17.48 22.92 16.57
N VAL A 1119 16.80 23.50 15.59
CA VAL A 1119 17.27 23.62 14.21
C VAL A 1119 17.88 25.00 14.03
N LYS A 1120 19.11 25.07 13.54
CA LYS A 1120 19.79 26.33 13.19
C LYS A 1120 19.93 26.43 11.68
N LEU A 1121 19.51 27.56 11.15
CA LEU A 1121 19.52 27.91 9.73
C LEU A 1121 20.69 28.86 9.44
N PRO A 1122 21.25 28.83 8.21
CA PRO A 1122 22.35 29.70 7.82
C PRO A 1122 21.92 31.18 7.86
N GLU A 1123 20.66 31.46 7.53
CA GLU A 1123 20.07 32.79 7.46
C GLU A 1123 18.68 32.81 8.10
N ALA A 1124 18.18 34.01 8.40
CA ALA A 1124 16.86 34.16 8.99
C ALA A 1124 15.78 33.85 7.95
N ARG A 1125 14.90 32.90 8.24
CA ARG A 1125 13.79 32.44 7.39
C ARG A 1125 12.49 32.41 8.19
N TYR A 1126 11.37 32.55 7.52
CA TYR A 1126 10.04 32.27 8.08
C TYR A 1126 9.86 30.76 8.22
N VAL A 1127 9.41 30.30 9.38
CA VAL A 1127 9.31 28.87 9.70
C VAL A 1127 7.87 28.50 10.02
N TYR A 1128 7.35 27.44 9.39
CA TYR A 1128 6.01 26.89 9.66
C TYR A 1128 6.08 25.38 9.85
N GLU A 1129 5.65 24.87 11.00
CA GLU A 1129 5.55 23.44 11.24
C GLU A 1129 4.20 22.91 10.76
N MET A 1130 4.23 22.00 9.79
CA MET A 1130 3.02 21.40 9.25
C MET A 1130 2.36 20.46 10.27
N ARG A 1131 1.06 20.21 10.11
CA ARG A 1131 0.17 19.47 11.04
C ARG A 1131 -0.13 20.18 12.36
N SER A 1132 0.84 20.85 12.98
CA SER A 1132 0.58 21.65 14.19
C SER A 1132 0.14 23.08 13.86
N GLY A 1133 0.43 23.57 12.64
CA GLY A 1133 0.08 24.93 12.18
C GLY A 1133 0.84 26.03 12.92
N ARG A 1134 1.87 25.67 13.70
CA ARG A 1134 2.67 26.62 14.48
C ARG A 1134 3.74 27.24 13.61
N GLY A 1135 4.01 28.54 13.78
CA GLY A 1135 5.09 29.23 13.09
C GLY A 1135 4.70 30.65 12.66
N GLY A 1136 5.45 31.19 11.70
CA GLY A 1136 5.29 32.55 11.19
C GLY A 1136 6.41 33.51 11.58
N ASP A 1137 7.30 33.11 12.49
CA ASP A 1137 8.42 33.94 12.90
C ASP A 1137 9.58 33.84 11.91
N ARG A 1138 10.20 34.99 11.63
CA ARG A 1138 11.46 35.05 10.88
C ARG A 1138 12.63 34.86 11.84
N THR A 1139 13.30 33.71 11.76
CA THR A 1139 14.36 33.33 12.71
C THR A 1139 15.50 32.56 12.03
N ARG A 1140 16.68 32.60 12.65
CA ARG A 1140 17.83 31.73 12.32
C ARG A 1140 17.82 30.43 13.12
N SER A 1141 16.97 30.32 14.13
CA SER A 1141 16.93 29.16 15.02
C SER A 1141 15.53 28.94 15.57
N PHE A 1142 15.05 27.70 15.57
CA PHE A 1142 13.74 27.34 16.11
C PHE A 1142 13.78 25.97 16.79
N LYS A 1143 12.83 25.72 17.70
CA LYS A 1143 12.68 24.45 18.41
C LYS A 1143 11.49 23.67 17.84
N THR A 1144 11.66 22.37 17.67
CA THR A 1144 10.59 21.42 17.27
C THR A 1144 10.84 20.06 17.92
N GLY A 1145 9.98 19.08 17.64
CA GLY A 1145 10.10 17.71 18.13
C GLY A 1145 10.18 16.69 16.99
N VAL A 1146 11.04 15.69 17.14
CA VAL A 1146 11.19 14.59 16.18
C VAL A 1146 10.77 13.29 16.83
N ARG A 1147 10.03 12.46 16.11
CA ARG A 1147 9.61 11.12 16.57
C ARG A 1147 10.35 10.03 15.80
N PRO A 1148 10.54 8.85 16.40
CA PRO A 1148 10.98 7.67 15.64
C PRO A 1148 9.98 7.33 14.53
N ARG A 1149 10.49 6.92 13.35
CA ARG A 1149 9.70 6.40 12.22
C ARG A 1149 8.67 7.36 11.60
N VAL A 1150 8.57 8.61 12.08
CA VAL A 1150 7.64 9.63 11.58
C VAL A 1150 8.39 10.92 11.28
N ALA A 1151 8.19 11.48 10.10
CA ALA A 1151 8.79 12.75 9.75
C ALA A 1151 8.03 13.93 10.38
N THR A 1152 8.78 14.91 10.88
CA THR A 1152 8.28 16.26 11.19
C THR A 1152 8.54 17.13 9.97
N LEU A 1153 7.48 17.68 9.38
CA LEU A 1153 7.55 18.52 8.19
C LEU A 1153 7.48 20.00 8.58
N VAL A 1154 8.43 20.77 8.06
CA VAL A 1154 8.61 22.20 8.34
C VAL A 1154 8.81 22.93 7.02
N VAL A 1155 8.08 24.01 6.79
CA VAL A 1155 8.34 24.93 5.69
C VAL A 1155 9.31 26.00 6.17
N VAL A 1156 10.36 26.23 5.40
CA VAL A 1156 11.27 27.37 5.58
C VAL A 1156 11.17 28.26 4.34
N SER A 1157 10.88 29.54 4.55
CA SER A 1157 10.61 30.50 3.48
C SER A 1157 11.38 31.80 3.65
N GLU A 1158 11.81 32.42 2.55
CA GLU A 1158 12.43 33.76 2.55
C GLU A 1158 11.42 34.88 2.85
N HIS A 1159 10.16 34.64 2.50
CA HIS A 1159 9.04 35.56 2.68
C HIS A 1159 7.96 34.95 3.56
N GLU A 1160 7.18 35.79 4.24
CA GLU A 1160 6.04 35.34 5.02
C GLU A 1160 4.99 34.67 4.12
N LEU A 1161 4.43 33.55 4.59
CA LEU A 1161 3.34 32.85 3.91
C LEU A 1161 1.99 33.37 4.40
N ASN A 1162 1.24 33.98 3.48
CA ASN A 1162 -0.07 34.57 3.75
C ASN A 1162 -1.19 33.52 3.75
N ALA A 1163 -2.33 33.87 4.35
CA ALA A 1163 -3.51 33.02 4.27
C ALA A 1163 -3.99 32.91 2.81
N PRO A 1164 -4.56 31.76 2.41
CA PRO A 1164 -5.29 31.70 1.16
C PRO A 1164 -6.53 32.61 1.24
N GLU A 1165 -6.91 33.20 0.12
CA GLU A 1165 -8.16 33.90 -0.11
C GLU A 1165 -8.97 33.10 -1.13
N VAL A 1166 -10.23 32.82 -0.85
CA VAL A 1166 -11.11 32.10 -1.78
C VAL A 1166 -12.31 32.97 -2.16
N ARG A 1167 -12.57 33.05 -3.46
CA ARG A 1167 -13.72 33.78 -4.00
C ARG A 1167 -14.47 32.91 -4.98
N ALA A 1168 -15.78 32.80 -4.78
CA ALA A 1168 -16.66 32.24 -5.80
C ALA A 1168 -16.74 33.21 -6.98
N ALA A 1169 -16.81 32.69 -8.21
CA ALA A 1169 -17.03 33.51 -9.39
C ALA A 1169 -18.40 34.20 -9.35
N GLU A 1170 -19.38 33.55 -8.71
CA GLU A 1170 -20.75 34.02 -8.53
C GLU A 1170 -21.23 33.69 -7.11
N HIS A 1171 -22.11 34.51 -6.54
CA HIS A 1171 -22.70 34.24 -5.22
C HIS A 1171 -23.85 33.23 -5.26
N LYS A 1172 -24.39 32.96 -6.45
CA LYS A 1172 -25.48 32.01 -6.69
C LYS A 1172 -24.98 30.90 -7.58
N ALA A 1173 -25.31 29.67 -7.26
CA ALA A 1173 -24.97 28.49 -8.02
C ALA A 1173 -26.26 27.81 -8.48
N VAL A 1174 -26.36 27.59 -9.79
CA VAL A 1174 -27.54 26.94 -10.37
C VAL A 1174 -27.35 25.43 -10.36
N ARG A 1175 -28.34 24.69 -9.85
CA ARG A 1175 -28.36 23.22 -9.93
C ARG A 1175 -28.09 22.71 -11.34
N GLY A 1176 -27.16 21.77 -11.47
CA GLY A 1176 -26.73 21.19 -12.74
C GLY A 1176 -25.66 21.98 -13.50
N ARG A 1177 -25.18 23.10 -12.94
CA ARG A 1177 -24.01 23.82 -13.42
C ARG A 1177 -22.83 23.57 -12.48
N SER A 1178 -21.68 24.15 -12.79
CA SER A 1178 -20.53 24.13 -11.89
C SER A 1178 -20.21 25.55 -11.47
N LEU A 1179 -19.80 25.73 -10.21
CA LEU A 1179 -19.39 27.02 -9.67
C LEU A 1179 -17.85 27.08 -9.58
N PRO A 1180 -17.19 27.94 -10.37
CA PRO A 1180 -15.76 28.17 -10.25
C PRO A 1180 -15.43 28.99 -8.98
N PHE A 1181 -14.29 28.69 -8.39
CA PHE A 1181 -13.68 29.39 -7.27
C PHE A 1181 -12.25 29.74 -7.65
N GLN A 1182 -11.90 31.01 -7.48
CA GLN A 1182 -10.54 31.49 -7.59
C GLN A 1182 -9.91 31.49 -6.21
N ILE A 1183 -8.75 30.88 -6.10
CA ILE A 1183 -7.94 30.87 -4.89
C ILE A 1183 -6.71 31.73 -5.15
N ARG A 1184 -6.43 32.65 -4.23
CA ARG A 1184 -5.24 33.51 -4.26
C ARG A 1184 -4.50 33.42 -2.94
N ILE A 1185 -3.18 33.31 -2.98
CA ILE A 1185 -2.32 33.39 -1.80
C ILE A 1185 -1.43 34.62 -2.00
N PRO A 1186 -1.73 35.77 -1.36
CA PRO A 1186 -1.02 37.01 -1.61
C PRO A 1186 0.49 36.86 -1.46
N GLY A 1187 1.26 37.32 -2.45
CA GLY A 1187 2.72 37.31 -2.41
C GLY A 1187 3.38 35.92 -2.44
N ALA A 1188 2.62 34.82 -2.53
CA ALA A 1188 3.19 33.49 -2.63
C ALA A 1188 3.93 33.30 -3.96
N ARG A 1189 5.07 32.62 -3.90
CA ARG A 1189 5.87 32.21 -5.05
C ARG A 1189 6.06 30.70 -5.01
N GLY A 1190 6.12 30.06 -6.16
CA GLY A 1190 6.26 28.62 -6.26
C GLY A 1190 4.96 27.87 -6.00
N ARG A 1191 5.11 26.62 -5.54
CA ARG A 1191 4.01 25.67 -5.42
C ARG A 1191 3.66 25.41 -3.95
N GLN A 1192 2.35 25.45 -3.66
CA GLN A 1192 1.80 25.20 -2.33
C GLN A 1192 0.61 24.23 -2.44
N ALA A 1193 0.51 23.28 -1.51
CA ALA A 1193 -0.58 22.32 -1.49
C ALA A 1193 -1.74 22.85 -0.64
N LEU A 1194 -2.94 22.81 -1.19
CA LEU A 1194 -4.18 23.24 -0.57
C LEU A 1194 -5.14 22.05 -0.45
N ASN A 1195 -5.90 22.00 0.64
CA ASN A 1195 -7.05 21.11 0.78
C ASN A 1195 -8.35 21.91 0.71
N VAL A 1196 -9.28 21.47 -0.13
CA VAL A 1196 -10.55 22.16 -0.38
C VAL A 1196 -11.72 21.24 -0.07
N ARG A 1197 -12.66 21.73 0.74
CA ARG A 1197 -13.84 20.99 1.20
C ARG A 1197 -15.09 21.86 1.11
N ALA A 1198 -16.25 21.23 0.95
CA ALA A 1198 -17.53 21.90 0.97
C ALA A 1198 -18.39 21.45 2.17
N LYS A 1199 -19.21 22.35 2.68
CA LYS A 1199 -20.25 22.09 3.68
C LYS A 1199 -21.62 22.40 3.13
N ARG A 1200 -22.58 21.53 3.46
CA ARG A 1200 -23.99 21.65 3.10
C ARG A 1200 -24.69 22.71 3.95
N PRO A 1201 -25.89 23.19 3.56
CA PRO A 1201 -26.71 24.09 4.35
C PRO A 1201 -27.03 23.57 5.76
N ALA A 1202 -27.13 22.25 5.93
CA ALA A 1202 -27.33 21.62 7.24
C ALA A 1202 -26.07 21.65 8.15
N GLY A 1203 -24.92 22.12 7.64
CA GLY A 1203 -23.69 22.38 8.39
C GLY A 1203 -22.67 21.23 8.39
N ASP A 1204 -23.06 20.07 7.89
CA ASP A 1204 -22.23 18.89 7.74
C ASP A 1204 -21.37 18.92 6.45
N GLU A 1205 -20.24 18.20 6.46
CA GLU A 1205 -19.34 18.14 5.31
C GLU A 1205 -19.99 17.38 4.14
N ALA A 1206 -19.86 17.94 2.94
CA ALA A 1206 -20.20 17.24 1.71
C ALA A 1206 -19.12 16.17 1.45
N SER A 1207 -19.35 14.96 1.97
CA SER A 1207 -18.39 13.84 1.91
C SER A 1207 -17.95 13.43 0.50
N TRP A 1208 -18.70 13.85 -0.53
CA TRP A 1208 -18.40 13.68 -1.94
C TRP A 1208 -17.42 14.73 -2.50
N PHE A 1209 -17.11 15.80 -1.76
CA PHE A 1209 -16.18 16.86 -2.17
C PHE A 1209 -15.06 17.09 -1.16
N SER A 1210 -13.94 16.44 -1.41
CA SER A 1210 -12.65 16.77 -0.79
C SER A 1210 -11.58 16.65 -1.87
N GLN A 1211 -10.89 17.76 -2.15
CA GLN A 1211 -9.89 17.79 -3.21
C GLN A 1211 -8.60 18.47 -2.74
N SER A 1212 -7.48 17.88 -3.15
CA SER A 1212 -6.15 18.47 -3.04
C SER A 1212 -5.83 19.25 -4.31
N VAL A 1213 -5.33 20.47 -4.16
CA VAL A 1213 -5.00 21.36 -5.27
C VAL A 1213 -3.62 21.94 -5.04
N ILE A 1214 -2.83 22.07 -6.09
CA ILE A 1214 -1.52 22.72 -6.03
C ILE A 1214 -1.69 24.13 -6.58
N ALA A 1215 -1.53 25.13 -5.73
CA ALA A 1215 -1.46 26.53 -6.14
C ALA A 1215 -0.08 26.84 -6.69
N GLU A 1216 -0.01 27.47 -7.86
CA GLU A 1216 1.22 27.90 -8.52
C GLU A 1216 1.28 29.43 -8.52
N ASP A 1217 2.38 29.96 -7.97
CA ASP A 1217 2.60 31.40 -7.75
C ASP A 1217 1.40 32.09 -7.08
N GLY A 1218 0.89 31.40 -6.06
CA GLY A 1218 -0.24 31.85 -5.26
C GLY A 1218 -1.58 31.81 -5.97
N LYS A 1219 -1.74 31.06 -7.07
CA LYS A 1219 -3.01 30.94 -7.79
C LYS A 1219 -3.43 29.48 -7.96
N ALA A 1220 -4.70 29.21 -7.71
CA ALA A 1220 -5.34 27.95 -8.06
C ALA A 1220 -6.80 28.21 -8.42
N ASP A 1221 -7.34 27.38 -9.29
CA ASP A 1221 -8.77 27.35 -9.61
C ASP A 1221 -9.37 26.04 -9.14
N VAL A 1222 -10.56 26.13 -8.56
CA VAL A 1222 -11.36 24.97 -8.13
C VAL A 1222 -12.74 25.11 -8.71
N VAL A 1223 -13.33 23.99 -9.10
CA VAL A 1223 -14.69 23.96 -9.63
C VAL A 1223 -15.50 23.00 -8.79
N LEU A 1224 -16.56 23.52 -8.16
CA LEU A 1224 -17.51 22.71 -7.43
C LEU A 1224 -18.66 22.31 -8.38
N PRO A 1225 -18.83 21.03 -8.73
CA PRO A 1225 -20.00 20.59 -9.49
C PRO A 1225 -21.25 20.64 -8.60
N ILE A 1226 -22.28 21.36 -9.04
CA ILE A 1226 -23.57 21.42 -8.34
C ILE A 1226 -24.51 20.44 -9.02
N ALA A 1227 -24.88 19.36 -8.32
CA ALA A 1227 -25.77 18.35 -8.88
C ALA A 1227 -27.16 18.94 -9.19
N PHE A 1228 -27.90 18.31 -10.12
CA PHE A 1228 -29.25 18.75 -10.47
C PHE A 1228 -30.26 18.62 -9.31
N ASN A 1229 -29.95 17.81 -8.30
CA ASN A 1229 -30.73 17.59 -7.09
C ASN A 1229 -29.99 18.03 -5.82
N GLU A 1230 -28.97 18.89 -5.94
CA GLU A 1230 -28.18 19.35 -4.78
C GLU A 1230 -29.06 20.11 -3.78
N GLN A 1231 -28.80 20.05 -2.47
CA GLN A 1231 -29.60 20.78 -1.48
C GLN A 1231 -29.57 22.30 -1.75
N THR A 1232 -30.74 22.94 -1.84
CA THR A 1232 -30.83 24.42 -1.93
C THR A 1232 -30.48 25.06 -0.59
N GLY A 1233 -29.97 26.28 -0.63
CA GLY A 1233 -29.61 27.04 0.57
C GLY A 1233 -28.16 27.51 0.56
N ALA A 1234 -27.71 27.99 1.71
CA ALA A 1234 -26.36 28.54 1.88
C ALA A 1234 -25.31 27.43 2.06
N TRP A 1235 -24.42 27.29 1.10
CA TRP A 1235 -23.26 26.42 1.15
C TRP A 1235 -21.99 27.17 1.55
N THR A 1236 -20.99 26.44 2.04
CA THR A 1236 -19.67 27.01 2.35
C THR A 1236 -18.57 26.16 1.76
N LEU A 1237 -17.68 26.75 0.95
CA LEU A 1237 -16.45 26.13 0.49
C LEU A 1237 -15.29 26.64 1.33
N THR A 1238 -14.47 25.75 1.88
CA THR A 1238 -13.30 26.09 2.72
C THR A 1238 -12.03 25.62 2.04
N VAL A 1239 -11.04 26.50 2.00
CA VAL A 1239 -9.69 26.24 1.51
C VAL A 1239 -8.73 26.33 2.68
N MET A 1240 -7.92 25.29 2.88
CA MET A 1240 -6.86 25.25 3.89
C MET A 1240 -5.51 25.12 3.20
N ASP A 1241 -4.58 26.00 3.53
CA ASP A 1241 -3.18 25.86 3.14
C ASP A 1241 -2.49 24.83 4.04
N LEU A 1242 -1.94 23.77 3.44
CA LEU A 1242 -1.28 22.68 4.18
C LEU A 1242 0.10 23.08 4.73
N PHE A 1243 0.68 24.18 4.25
CA PHE A 1243 1.96 24.68 4.76
C PHE A 1243 1.78 25.40 6.10
N THR A 1244 0.79 26.28 6.20
CA THR A 1244 0.58 27.13 7.37
C THR A 1244 -0.57 26.69 8.27
N GLY A 1245 -1.53 25.89 7.77
CA GLY A 1245 -2.80 25.60 8.44
C GLY A 1245 -3.79 26.76 8.41
N LYS A 1246 -3.44 27.90 7.80
CA LYS A 1246 -4.36 29.03 7.59
C LYS A 1246 -5.45 28.62 6.61
N LYS A 1247 -6.66 29.15 6.83
CA LYS A 1247 -7.85 28.81 6.04
C LYS A 1247 -8.65 30.05 5.70
N ASP A 1248 -9.41 29.96 4.62
CA ASP A 1248 -10.46 30.91 4.26
C ASP A 1248 -11.67 30.16 3.72
N SER A 1249 -12.82 30.82 3.73
CA SER A 1249 -14.09 30.23 3.33
C SER A 1249 -14.94 31.19 2.50
N ALA A 1250 -15.52 30.68 1.42
CA ALA A 1250 -16.49 31.40 0.60
C ALA A 1250 -17.89 30.81 0.81
N ARG A 1251 -18.87 31.68 1.06
CA ARG A 1251 -20.30 31.32 1.09
C ARG A 1251 -20.95 31.62 -0.26
N PHE A 1252 -21.85 30.74 -0.66
CA PHE A 1252 -22.64 30.87 -1.88
C PHE A 1252 -24.01 30.20 -1.69
N GLU A 1253 -25.01 30.64 -2.45
CA GLU A 1253 -26.37 30.13 -2.41
C GLU A 1253 -26.58 29.13 -3.55
N VAL A 1254 -27.14 27.95 -3.27
CA VAL A 1254 -27.58 27.01 -4.32
C VAL A 1254 -29.08 27.18 -4.55
N GLU A 1255 -29.45 27.43 -5.81
CA GLU A 1255 -30.84 27.62 -6.27
C GLU A 1255 -31.29 26.51 -7.24
#